data_AF-A0A7C9PWZ0-F1
#
_entry.id   AF-A0A7C9PWZ0-F1
#
_cell.length_a   1.000
_cell.length_b   1.000
_cell.length_c   1.000
_cell.angle_alpha   90.00
_cell.angle_beta   90.00
_cell.angle_gamma   90.00
#
_symmetry.space_group_name_H-M   'P 1'
#
loop_
_entity.id
_entity.type
_entity.pdbx_description
1 polymer ?
#
loop_
_entity_poly.entity_id
_entity_poly.type
_entity_poly.pdbx_seq_one_letter_code
_entity_poly.pdbx_strand_id
1 'polypeptide(L)'
;MEEILISTDPFEERIIPGQGGFRRFDGTGNNVETTKRTIGGVGTRYRRESPIDYGDGLQSPAGADRPSARVVSNVVGAQEEAVLPNARGLTDMIWSFGQFVNHNTDLAQEGIEDPRYQSGEREIEFPIPIPADDPVFGPNGTNPIPGGEFPFERDAFAPETGTTRNNVPGEAINTVTTWLDLSAVYGSDPELDRDLQGGRRFRGRGQLSFIETPTGELLPADEDGLTGGGAFEGVGFLAGDVRANENDSLASQHTLWVRNHNRLAGLIDEEHPEFNPTEVFERARQINIAQFQNVTLYEWLPALVGENNPFLTAYEEYDPDVDPQTTNAFTIAALRIGHTLVSPEIQRLDANGQSPEGPIAFLDSFDAPNITEGADVDEILRGLAAGVAQEVDTKVGDHLRNGLPELGPVGFDLLSANIQRGRDRGLTDYNDVRRTLAQFAPQYGIGPVSTFAEITSDVNLQQQMQALYGSVDNIDLWVGLMAEDHVPGGSVGRTEAALLIDQYQRLRDGDRFWFENPGEPGQAGGGGGGPGGGPGGGPGGGPGGQPPADNGNEDEEENEGNGFFTPEEIEAIRGITFADIIRKNSAIEDGEIPENVFFVRQVGTAADDNLTGGVGNDTIFALGGNDVVPASAGDDLNNGNTGNDSLDGGAGNDFLYGGAGNDTLTGGDGNDTLSGDRDNDILTGGAGNDVLLFGGRGVAFAEFGIDAIADFVVGEDIIALSNSTFTGLTVGALTSFASVADATAGGTSTALITYNSTTGALYYNQDGAAAGFGAGGRFASLAPGLALSASSFTVLPN
;
A
#
# COMPACT_ATOMS: atom_id res chain seq x y z
N MET A 1 30.14 -19.30 -13.85
CA MET A 1 30.23 -17.93 -13.33
C MET A 1 29.48 -17.08 -14.32
N GLU A 2 28.19 -17.37 -14.43
CA GLU A 2 27.25 -16.83 -15.41
C GLU A 2 26.23 -15.99 -14.62
N GLU A 3 25.93 -14.83 -15.19
CA GLU A 3 24.77 -13.97 -14.95
C GLU A 3 24.60 -13.36 -13.55
N ILE A 4 25.40 -12.31 -13.30
CA ILE A 4 24.86 -11.13 -12.61
C ILE A 4 23.99 -10.43 -13.67
N LEU A 5 22.68 -10.40 -13.43
CA LEU A 5 21.71 -9.68 -14.25
C LEU A 5 22.23 -8.26 -14.49
N ILE A 6 22.55 -7.99 -15.76
CA ILE A 6 22.66 -6.63 -16.27
C ILE A 6 21.26 -6.06 -16.14
N SER A 7 21.12 -5.04 -15.29
CA SER A 7 19.90 -4.29 -15.03
C SER A 7 19.14 -4.00 -16.32
N THR A 8 17.85 -4.32 -16.34
CA THR A 8 16.90 -3.88 -17.38
C THR A 8 16.32 -2.51 -17.07
N ASP A 9 16.74 -1.86 -15.97
CA ASP A 9 16.22 -0.55 -15.58
C ASP A 9 16.93 0.56 -16.38
N PRO A 10 16.23 1.24 -17.31
CA PRO A 10 16.82 2.31 -18.12
C PRO A 10 17.32 3.50 -17.29
N PHE A 11 16.92 3.62 -16.01
CA PHE A 11 17.44 4.62 -15.08
C PHE A 11 18.91 4.40 -14.73
N GLU A 12 19.31 3.14 -14.47
CA GLU A 12 20.66 2.78 -14.03
C GLU A 12 21.71 2.92 -15.14
N GLU A 13 21.26 3.05 -16.40
CA GLU A 13 22.11 3.31 -17.55
C GLU A 13 22.31 4.81 -17.84
N ARG A 14 21.65 5.72 -17.09
CA ARG A 14 21.53 7.15 -17.44
C ARG A 14 21.47 8.09 -16.23
N ILE A 15 22.32 7.90 -15.23
CA ILE A 15 22.41 8.88 -14.13
C ILE A 15 23.07 10.15 -14.68
N ILE A 16 22.43 11.32 -14.51
CA ILE A 16 22.98 12.60 -14.98
C ILE A 16 23.31 13.50 -13.78
N PRO A 17 24.36 14.35 -13.85
CA PRO A 17 24.64 15.33 -12.80
C PRO A 17 23.45 16.25 -12.54
N GLY A 18 23.01 16.30 -11.28
CA GLY A 18 21.92 17.15 -10.86
C GLY A 18 22.17 18.62 -11.21
N GLN A 19 21.14 19.29 -11.74
CA GLN A 19 21.06 20.74 -11.76
C GLN A 19 20.23 21.20 -10.55
N GLY A 20 20.26 22.51 -10.22
CA GLY A 20 19.52 23.05 -9.08
C GLY A 20 20.15 22.81 -7.69
N GLY A 21 19.68 23.53 -6.67
CA GLY A 21 20.14 23.36 -5.27
C GLY A 21 19.50 22.15 -4.59
N PHE A 22 20.07 21.63 -3.50
CA PHE A 22 19.51 20.49 -2.78
C PHE A 22 18.43 20.87 -1.77
N ARG A 23 17.52 19.93 -1.49
CA ARG A 23 16.52 20.06 -0.42
C ARG A 23 17.21 20.10 0.94
N ARG A 24 16.80 21.02 1.82
CA ARG A 24 17.25 21.06 3.21
C ARG A 24 16.58 19.98 4.05
N PHE A 25 17.29 19.40 5.00
CA PHE A 25 16.75 18.40 5.93
C PHE A 25 15.63 18.96 6.80
N ASP A 26 15.71 20.24 7.18
CA ASP A 26 14.67 20.91 7.98
C ASP A 26 13.42 21.31 7.17
N GLY A 27 13.35 20.98 5.87
CA GLY A 27 12.26 21.29 4.96
C GLY A 27 12.13 22.77 4.58
N THR A 28 12.98 23.66 5.10
CA THR A 28 12.90 25.10 4.82
C THR A 28 13.45 25.45 3.43
N GLY A 29 13.05 26.60 2.89
CA GLY A 29 13.51 27.09 1.59
C GLY A 29 12.98 26.31 0.40
N ASN A 30 11.94 25.48 0.59
CA ASN A 30 11.22 24.83 -0.49
C ASN A 30 10.48 25.88 -1.34
N ASN A 31 9.56 26.64 -0.73
CA ASN A 31 8.85 27.69 -1.43
C ASN A 31 9.78 28.86 -1.86
N VAL A 32 9.68 29.28 -3.12
CA VAL A 32 10.52 30.33 -3.72
C VAL A 32 10.26 31.72 -3.13
N GLU A 33 9.04 31.98 -2.66
CA GLU A 33 8.69 33.27 -2.10
C GLU A 33 9.36 33.49 -0.74
N THR A 34 10.03 34.63 -0.60
CA THR A 34 10.83 34.93 0.60
C THR A 34 9.98 34.94 1.88
N THR A 35 8.70 35.30 1.79
CA THR A 35 7.74 35.31 2.89
C THR A 35 7.20 33.92 3.27
N LYS A 36 7.33 32.93 2.39
CA LYS A 36 6.84 31.55 2.55
C LYS A 36 7.97 30.53 2.79
N ARG A 37 9.23 30.97 2.94
CA ARG A 37 10.40 30.08 3.06
C ARG A 37 10.39 29.11 4.24
N THR A 38 9.61 29.38 5.28
CA THR A 38 9.48 28.48 6.44
C THR A 38 8.31 27.50 6.30
N ILE A 39 7.42 27.68 5.32
CA ILE A 39 6.27 26.79 5.12
C ILE A 39 6.76 25.36 4.86
N GLY A 40 6.14 24.41 5.57
CA GLY A 40 6.44 22.99 5.46
C GLY A 40 7.74 22.53 6.15
N GLY A 41 8.51 23.46 6.72
CA GLY A 41 9.67 23.10 7.54
C GLY A 41 9.30 22.63 8.95
N VAL A 42 10.28 22.07 9.64
CA VAL A 42 10.15 21.67 11.05
C VAL A 42 9.74 22.84 11.93
N GLY A 43 8.92 22.58 12.94
CA GLY A 43 8.44 23.59 13.89
C GLY A 43 7.29 24.44 13.34
N THR A 44 6.77 24.12 12.15
CA THR A 44 5.57 24.76 11.63
C THR A 44 4.31 24.19 12.28
N ARG A 45 3.24 24.99 12.28
CA ARG A 45 1.97 24.59 12.86
C ARG A 45 1.19 23.73 11.87
N TYR A 46 0.35 22.85 12.38
CA TYR A 46 -0.61 22.16 11.52
C TYR A 46 -1.66 23.14 11.00
N ARG A 47 -2.01 22.99 9.72
CA ARG A 47 -3.01 23.82 9.06
C ARG A 47 -4.41 23.48 9.59
N ARG A 48 -5.25 24.50 9.76
CA ARG A 48 -6.66 24.34 10.14
C ARG A 48 -7.57 24.75 9.00
N GLU A 49 -8.47 23.84 8.63
CA GLU A 49 -9.44 24.06 7.55
C GLU A 49 -10.86 24.19 8.09
N SER A 50 -11.14 23.52 9.21
CA SER A 50 -12.45 23.50 9.85
C SER A 50 -12.50 24.38 11.11
N PRO A 51 -13.71 24.73 11.58
CA PRO A 51 -13.88 25.43 12.85
C PRO A 51 -13.22 24.70 14.03
N ILE A 52 -13.02 25.43 15.12
CA ILE A 52 -12.33 24.94 16.31
C ILE A 52 -13.35 24.61 17.39
N ASP A 53 -13.22 23.43 17.99
CA ASP A 53 -14.17 22.88 18.96
C ASP A 53 -13.68 22.92 20.42
N TYR A 54 -12.67 23.74 20.73
CA TYR A 54 -12.23 23.92 22.11
C TYR A 54 -13.39 24.39 23.01
N GLY A 55 -13.53 23.81 24.19
CA GLY A 55 -14.65 24.11 25.10
C GLY A 55 -14.72 25.57 25.57
N ASP A 56 -13.58 26.28 25.58
CA ASP A 56 -13.48 27.72 25.85
C ASP A 56 -13.28 28.58 24.58
N GLY A 57 -13.21 27.93 23.42
CA GLY A 57 -12.83 28.52 22.13
C GLY A 57 -11.35 28.91 22.04
N LEU A 58 -10.50 28.42 22.94
CA LEU A 58 -9.09 28.82 23.03
C LEU A 58 -8.13 27.63 23.08
N GLN A 59 -8.22 26.78 24.10
CA GLN A 59 -7.29 25.66 24.32
C GLN A 59 -7.83 24.55 25.23
N SER A 60 -8.99 24.73 25.87
CA SER A 60 -9.60 23.69 26.71
C SER A 60 -10.09 22.55 25.80
N PRO A 61 -9.74 21.28 26.06
CA PRO A 61 -10.09 20.16 25.19
C PRO A 61 -11.58 20.12 24.83
N ALA A 62 -11.87 19.61 23.63
CA ALA A 62 -13.21 19.44 23.10
C ALA A 62 -13.92 18.19 23.69
N GLY A 63 -15.18 17.98 23.29
CA GLY A 63 -15.90 16.72 23.52
C GLY A 63 -16.50 16.52 24.91
N ALA A 64 -16.60 17.58 25.74
CA ALA A 64 -17.30 17.53 27.03
C ALA A 64 -18.82 17.26 26.91
N ASP A 65 -19.37 17.45 25.72
CA ASP A 65 -20.74 17.18 25.30
C ASP A 65 -20.94 15.79 24.68
N ARG A 66 -19.88 14.99 24.58
CA ARG A 66 -19.87 13.64 23.99
C ARG A 66 -19.50 12.60 25.05
N PRO A 67 -19.79 11.30 24.81
CA PRO A 67 -19.34 10.23 25.69
C PRO A 67 -17.81 10.17 25.81
N SER A 68 -17.30 9.51 26.87
CA SER A 68 -15.87 9.19 26.98
C SER A 68 -15.40 8.43 25.73
N ALA A 69 -14.17 8.70 25.28
CA ALA A 69 -13.56 8.01 24.14
C ALA A 69 -13.54 6.48 24.33
N ARG A 70 -13.36 5.98 25.55
CA ARG A 70 -13.43 4.52 25.83
C ARG A 70 -14.85 3.96 25.69
N VAL A 71 -15.88 4.73 26.04
CA VAL A 71 -17.27 4.32 25.80
C VAL A 71 -17.53 4.22 24.30
N VAL A 72 -17.04 5.17 23.52
CA VAL A 72 -17.12 5.12 22.05
C VAL A 72 -16.42 3.87 21.51
N SER A 73 -15.16 3.65 21.90
CA SER A 73 -14.35 2.47 21.52
C SER A 73 -15.07 1.15 21.80
N ASN A 74 -15.65 1.00 22.99
CA ASN A 74 -16.38 -0.22 23.36
C ASN A 74 -17.65 -0.46 22.53
N VAL A 75 -18.33 0.60 22.08
CA VAL A 75 -19.61 0.49 21.38
C VAL A 75 -19.42 0.23 19.89
N VAL A 76 -18.55 1.00 19.23
CA VAL A 76 -18.37 0.89 17.77
C VAL A 76 -17.13 0.08 17.38
N GLY A 77 -16.06 0.14 18.18
CA GLY A 77 -14.76 -0.42 17.81
C GLY A 77 -14.45 -1.83 18.28
N ALA A 78 -15.33 -2.46 19.07
CA ALA A 78 -15.16 -3.85 19.46
C ALA A 78 -15.43 -4.79 18.28
N GLN A 79 -14.47 -5.67 18.01
CA GLN A 79 -14.53 -6.77 17.05
C GLN A 79 -14.92 -8.07 17.78
N GLU A 80 -15.85 -8.86 17.23
CA GLU A 80 -16.22 -10.17 17.82
C GLU A 80 -15.33 -11.30 17.27
N GLU A 81 -14.96 -11.19 15.99
CA GLU A 81 -14.06 -12.08 15.28
C GLU A 81 -12.60 -11.85 15.70
N ALA A 82 -11.73 -12.85 15.50
CA ALA A 82 -10.29 -12.66 15.75
C ALA A 82 -9.62 -11.84 14.65
N VAL A 83 -10.11 -11.97 13.40
CA VAL A 83 -9.61 -11.30 12.19
C VAL A 83 -10.80 -10.95 11.30
N LEU A 84 -10.82 -9.73 10.77
CA LEU A 84 -11.75 -9.27 9.73
C LEU A 84 -10.93 -8.88 8.49
N PRO A 85 -10.73 -9.79 7.51
CA PRO A 85 -9.86 -9.52 6.38
C PRO A 85 -10.45 -8.43 5.47
N ASN A 86 -9.58 -7.61 4.87
CA ASN A 86 -9.96 -6.56 3.95
C ASN A 86 -10.66 -7.13 2.71
N ALA A 87 -11.89 -6.68 2.43
CA ALA A 87 -12.72 -7.18 1.35
C ALA A 87 -12.17 -6.89 -0.06
N ARG A 88 -11.26 -5.91 -0.20
CA ARG A 88 -10.58 -5.61 -1.46
C ARG A 88 -9.27 -6.39 -1.63
N GLY A 89 -8.86 -7.16 -0.61
CA GLY A 89 -7.59 -7.89 -0.63
C GLY A 89 -6.39 -6.96 -0.48
N LEU A 90 -6.53 -5.85 0.27
CA LEU A 90 -5.37 -5.05 0.66
C LEU A 90 -4.44 -5.90 1.53
N THR A 91 -3.15 -5.84 1.25
CA THR A 91 -2.14 -6.59 2.00
C THR A 91 -1.70 -5.82 3.25
N ASP A 92 -1.02 -6.47 4.19
CA ASP A 92 -0.44 -5.84 5.37
C ASP A 92 0.60 -4.76 5.00
N MET A 93 1.14 -4.80 3.78
CA MET A 93 1.98 -3.74 3.23
C MET A 93 1.28 -2.38 3.23
N ILE A 94 -0.05 -2.33 3.09
CA ILE A 94 -0.80 -1.07 3.02
C ILE A 94 -0.67 -0.24 4.30
N TRP A 95 -0.70 -0.89 5.47
CA TRP A 95 -0.58 -0.22 6.76
C TRP A 95 0.88 -0.06 7.16
N SER A 96 1.75 -1.01 6.81
CA SER A 96 3.18 -0.92 7.09
C SER A 96 3.84 0.25 6.35
N PHE A 97 3.63 0.33 5.02
CA PHE A 97 4.10 1.46 4.24
C PHE A 97 3.34 2.75 4.60
N GLY A 98 2.05 2.66 4.91
CA GLY A 98 1.25 3.82 5.33
C GLY A 98 1.75 4.45 6.64
N GLN A 99 2.17 3.65 7.61
CA GLN A 99 2.83 4.11 8.84
C GLN A 99 4.16 4.81 8.50
N PHE A 100 4.97 4.21 7.64
CA PHE A 100 6.22 4.82 7.20
C PHE A 100 5.96 6.17 6.50
N VAL A 101 4.97 6.28 5.61
CA VAL A 101 4.57 7.55 4.98
C VAL A 101 4.09 8.57 6.02
N ASN A 102 3.31 8.16 7.02
CA ASN A 102 2.91 9.03 8.12
C ASN A 102 4.11 9.61 8.85
N HIS A 103 5.11 8.78 9.15
CA HIS A 103 6.28 9.20 9.90
C HIS A 103 7.17 10.20 9.14
N ASN A 104 6.98 10.35 7.82
CA ASN A 104 7.66 11.35 7.02
C ASN A 104 7.01 12.74 7.04
N THR A 105 5.73 12.85 7.40
CA THR A 105 4.94 14.09 7.22
C THR A 105 4.36 14.67 8.51
N ASP A 106 4.47 13.92 9.61
CA ASP A 106 3.73 14.16 10.83
C ASP A 106 4.42 13.59 12.08
N LEU A 107 4.72 14.47 13.03
CA LEU A 107 5.03 14.15 14.42
C LEU A 107 4.69 15.37 15.29
N ALA A 108 3.74 15.22 16.19
CA ALA A 108 3.34 16.32 17.06
C ALA A 108 4.34 16.49 18.21
N GLN A 109 4.64 17.74 18.56
CA GLN A 109 5.46 18.03 19.72
C GLN A 109 4.77 17.60 21.03
N GLU A 110 5.50 16.90 21.91
CA GLU A 110 4.98 16.42 23.20
C GLU A 110 4.63 17.58 24.15
N GLY A 111 3.60 17.40 24.97
CA GLY A 111 3.10 18.43 25.90
C GLY A 111 4.11 18.85 26.95
N ILE A 112 4.95 17.93 27.39
CA ILE A 112 6.02 18.15 28.39
C ILE A 112 7.04 19.19 27.93
N GLU A 113 7.17 19.37 26.62
CA GLU A 113 8.05 20.35 25.99
C GLU A 113 7.45 21.75 25.94
N ASP A 114 6.14 21.92 26.20
CA ASP A 114 5.50 23.23 26.27
C ASP A 114 5.95 23.98 27.53
N PRO A 115 6.66 25.12 27.43
CA PRO A 115 7.13 25.87 28.60
C PRO A 115 6.00 26.36 29.51
N ARG A 116 4.77 26.45 28.98
CA ARG A 116 3.57 26.86 29.72
C ARG A 116 3.05 25.77 30.65
N TYR A 117 3.42 24.51 30.40
CA TYR A 117 3.17 23.44 31.37
C TYR A 117 3.98 23.67 32.63
N GLN A 118 5.28 23.94 32.50
CA GLN A 118 6.17 24.17 33.64
C GLN A 118 5.77 25.41 34.46
N SER A 119 5.14 26.40 33.83
CA SER A 119 4.61 27.59 34.51
C SER A 119 3.21 27.40 35.11
N GLY A 120 2.52 26.29 34.82
CA GLY A 120 1.14 26.01 35.25
C GLY A 120 0.06 26.78 34.48
N GLU A 121 0.40 27.36 33.33
CA GLU A 121 -0.53 28.09 32.46
C GLU A 121 -1.33 27.15 31.54
N ARG A 122 -0.88 25.91 31.37
CA ARG A 122 -1.56 24.86 30.60
C ARG A 122 -1.55 23.53 31.36
N GLU A 123 -2.67 22.82 31.30
CA GLU A 123 -2.80 21.45 31.80
C GLU A 123 -2.19 20.47 30.79
N ILE A 124 -1.39 19.50 31.26
CA ILE A 124 -0.72 18.50 30.41
C ILE A 124 -1.51 17.19 30.32
N GLU A 125 -2.34 16.89 31.32
CA GLU A 125 -3.11 15.66 31.38
C GLU A 125 -4.50 15.88 30.83
N PHE A 126 -4.96 14.96 29.99
CA PHE A 126 -6.35 14.90 29.53
C PHE A 126 -6.81 13.44 29.56
N PRO A 127 -6.91 12.84 30.76
CA PRO A 127 -7.11 11.40 30.93
C PRO A 127 -8.42 10.94 30.29
N ILE A 128 -8.45 9.67 29.87
CA ILE A 128 -9.61 9.04 29.23
C ILE A 128 -10.42 8.29 30.29
N PRO A 129 -11.63 8.74 30.66
CA PRO A 129 -12.41 8.08 31.71
C PRO A 129 -12.87 6.69 31.28
N ILE A 130 -12.65 5.68 32.12
CA ILE A 130 -13.08 4.29 31.90
C ILE A 130 -14.45 4.09 32.56
N PRO A 131 -15.46 3.56 31.84
CA PRO A 131 -16.76 3.31 32.44
C PRO A 131 -16.69 2.23 33.52
N ALA A 132 -17.47 2.37 34.59
CA ALA A 132 -17.41 1.45 35.74
C ALA A 132 -17.83 0.01 35.41
N ASP A 133 -18.57 -0.19 34.34
CA ASP A 133 -18.98 -1.47 33.76
C ASP A 133 -18.11 -1.91 32.58
N ASP A 134 -16.97 -1.26 32.33
CA ASP A 134 -16.01 -1.68 31.31
C ASP A 134 -15.58 -3.15 31.53
N PRO A 135 -15.70 -4.02 30.51
CA PRO A 135 -15.45 -5.45 30.66
C PRO A 135 -13.97 -5.81 30.82
N VAL A 136 -13.07 -4.92 30.42
CA VAL A 136 -11.61 -5.14 30.47
C VAL A 136 -11.02 -4.34 31.62
N PHE A 137 -11.15 -3.02 31.58
CA PHE A 137 -10.40 -2.12 32.46
C PHE A 137 -11.20 -1.62 33.67
N GLY A 138 -12.50 -1.92 33.71
CA GLY A 138 -13.37 -1.56 34.82
C GLY A 138 -13.00 -2.31 36.11
N PRO A 139 -13.50 -1.89 37.28
CA PRO A 139 -13.15 -2.49 38.57
C PRO A 139 -13.41 -4.01 38.68
N ASN A 140 -14.32 -4.54 37.86
CA ASN A 140 -14.65 -5.97 37.78
C ASN A 140 -14.24 -6.61 36.43
N GLY A 141 -13.47 -5.88 35.60
CA GLY A 141 -13.03 -6.34 34.29
C GLY A 141 -11.89 -7.36 34.37
N THR A 142 -11.48 -7.87 33.22
CA THR A 142 -10.41 -8.87 33.11
C THR A 142 -9.03 -8.31 33.43
N ASN A 143 -8.82 -7.01 33.24
CA ASN A 143 -7.56 -6.31 33.51
C ASN A 143 -7.80 -4.90 34.11
N PRO A 144 -8.26 -4.80 35.37
CA PRO A 144 -8.74 -3.55 35.95
C PRO A 144 -7.64 -2.49 36.08
N ILE A 145 -7.93 -1.24 35.70
CA ILE A 145 -7.04 -0.08 35.87
C ILE A 145 -7.38 0.69 37.15
N PRO A 146 -6.44 0.78 38.12
CA PRO A 146 -6.63 1.61 39.30
C PRO A 146 -6.80 3.09 38.93
N GLY A 147 -7.84 3.74 39.45
CA GLY A 147 -8.16 5.15 39.15
C GLY A 147 -9.35 5.32 38.21
N GLY A 148 -9.64 4.31 37.37
CA GLY A 148 -10.80 4.34 36.47
C GLY A 148 -10.62 5.29 35.28
N GLU A 149 -9.38 5.56 34.88
CA GLU A 149 -9.05 6.38 33.70
C GLU A 149 -7.70 5.94 33.13
N PHE A 150 -7.52 6.11 31.82
CA PHE A 150 -6.19 5.99 31.22
C PHE A 150 -5.46 7.33 31.32
N PRO A 151 -4.16 7.33 31.66
CA PRO A 151 -3.34 8.52 31.51
C PRO A 151 -3.25 8.90 30.02
N PHE A 152 -3.29 10.19 29.72
CA PHE A 152 -3.19 10.68 28.36
C PHE A 152 -2.60 12.09 28.36
N GLU A 153 -1.43 12.24 27.75
CA GLU A 153 -0.72 13.51 27.65
C GLU A 153 -1.18 14.31 26.43
N ARG A 154 -1.40 15.61 26.62
CA ARG A 154 -1.79 16.57 25.58
C ARG A 154 -0.59 16.98 24.74
N ASP A 155 -0.77 17.30 23.46
CA ASP A 155 0.31 17.81 22.61
C ASP A 155 0.73 19.22 23.02
N ALA A 156 1.96 19.65 22.78
CA ALA A 156 2.37 21.03 22.93
C ALA A 156 1.71 21.93 21.88
N PHE A 157 1.42 23.18 22.25
CA PHE A 157 0.93 24.18 21.30
C PHE A 157 2.04 25.19 20.97
N ALA A 158 1.97 25.78 19.78
CA ALA A 158 2.84 26.89 19.39
C ALA A 158 2.79 28.00 20.46
N PRO A 159 3.94 28.56 20.88
CA PRO A 159 4.02 29.52 22.00
C PRO A 159 3.08 30.72 21.88
N GLU A 160 2.83 31.17 20.65
CA GLU A 160 1.99 32.30 20.30
C GLU A 160 0.51 31.96 20.15
N THR A 161 0.09 30.71 20.34
CA THR A 161 -1.30 30.25 20.15
C THR A 161 -1.94 29.83 21.48
N GLY A 162 -3.26 29.84 21.57
CA GLY A 162 -3.98 29.38 22.77
C GLY A 162 -3.85 30.28 24.00
N THR A 163 -3.32 31.50 23.87
CA THR A 163 -2.98 32.38 25.00
C THR A 163 -4.09 33.35 25.41
N THR A 164 -4.79 33.97 24.45
CA THR A 164 -5.91 34.89 24.74
C THR A 164 -7.00 34.76 23.68
N ARG A 165 -8.25 35.07 24.05
CA ARG A 165 -9.42 34.93 23.17
C ARG A 165 -9.41 35.78 21.90
N ASN A 166 -8.51 36.77 21.81
CA ASN A 166 -8.34 37.63 20.64
C ASN A 166 -7.18 37.17 19.74
N ASN A 167 -6.54 36.04 20.07
CA ASN A 167 -5.40 35.49 19.37
C ASN A 167 -5.78 34.18 18.67
N VAL A 168 -4.83 33.60 17.93
CA VAL A 168 -4.98 32.28 17.31
C VAL A 168 -5.21 31.23 18.41
N PRO A 169 -6.28 30.41 18.35
CA PRO A 169 -6.49 29.32 19.31
C PRO A 169 -5.36 28.29 19.27
N GLY A 170 -5.25 27.44 20.28
CA GLY A 170 -4.13 26.51 20.43
C GLY A 170 -3.91 25.65 19.19
N GLU A 171 -2.71 25.70 18.63
CA GLU A 171 -2.31 24.92 17.44
C GLU A 171 -1.06 24.14 17.79
N ALA A 172 -1.08 22.83 17.55
CA ALA A 172 0.09 21.98 17.75
C ALA A 172 1.17 22.28 16.69
N ILE A 173 2.39 21.86 17.02
CA ILE A 173 3.57 22.02 16.17
C ILE A 173 3.95 20.65 15.59
N ASN A 174 4.29 20.63 14.31
CA ASN A 174 4.91 19.47 13.67
C ASN A 174 6.43 19.53 13.87
N THR A 175 7.03 18.48 14.42
CA THR A 175 8.47 18.37 14.70
C THR A 175 9.24 17.68 13.58
N VAL A 176 8.55 17.20 12.54
CA VAL A 176 9.15 16.77 11.27
C VAL A 176 8.77 17.70 10.12
N THR A 177 9.38 17.50 8.96
CA THR A 177 9.00 18.19 7.73
C THR A 177 7.57 17.80 7.32
N THR A 178 6.87 18.68 6.60
CA THR A 178 5.54 18.33 6.03
C THR A 178 5.66 17.50 4.76
N TRP A 179 6.84 17.52 4.14
CA TRP A 179 7.06 17.10 2.77
C TRP A 179 7.19 15.57 2.65
N LEU A 180 6.89 15.04 1.46
CA LEU A 180 7.30 13.69 1.09
C LEU A 180 8.78 13.71 0.69
N ASP A 181 9.66 13.89 1.67
CA ASP A 181 11.10 14.06 1.47
C ASP A 181 11.96 13.00 2.14
N LEU A 182 11.34 11.87 2.49
CA LEU A 182 11.97 10.70 3.08
C LEU A 182 12.75 11.06 4.37
N SER A 183 12.24 12.04 5.12
CA SER A 183 12.81 12.51 6.39
C SER A 183 12.88 11.40 7.44
N ALA A 184 12.07 10.35 7.33
CA ALA A 184 12.17 9.15 8.17
C ALA A 184 13.50 8.39 7.97
N VAL A 185 14.17 8.57 6.83
CA VAL A 185 15.53 8.04 6.57
C VAL A 185 16.58 9.09 6.91
N TYR A 186 16.37 10.32 6.41
CA TYR A 186 17.40 11.35 6.37
C TYR A 186 17.42 12.30 7.58
N GLY A 187 16.38 12.27 8.40
CA GLY A 187 16.21 13.18 9.54
C GLY A 187 15.56 14.51 9.18
N SER A 188 14.87 15.08 10.16
CA SER A 188 14.29 16.43 10.12
C SER A 188 15.04 17.45 11.00
N ASP A 189 15.86 16.99 11.96
CA ASP A 189 16.45 17.82 13.01
C ASP A 189 17.89 18.29 12.69
N PRO A 190 18.22 19.60 12.87
CA PRO A 190 19.58 20.12 12.85
C PRO A 190 20.59 19.45 13.81
N GLU A 191 20.17 18.88 14.95
CA GLU A 191 21.07 18.15 15.85
C GLU A 191 21.38 16.74 15.33
N LEU A 192 20.37 16.06 14.77
CA LEU A 192 20.55 14.84 13.99
C LEU A 192 21.47 15.12 12.79
N ASP A 193 21.25 16.21 12.02
CA ASP A 193 22.13 16.68 10.93
C ASP A 193 23.60 16.86 11.36
N ARG A 194 23.85 17.35 12.58
CA ARG A 194 25.22 17.51 13.13
C ARG A 194 25.90 16.18 13.42
N ASP A 195 25.17 15.15 13.88
CA ASP A 195 25.71 13.80 14.09
C ASP A 195 25.76 12.97 12.80
N LEU A 196 24.85 13.23 11.86
CA LEU A 196 24.92 12.76 10.47
C LEU A 196 26.25 13.22 9.85
N GLN A 197 26.50 14.54 9.83
CA GLN A 197 27.75 15.14 9.31
C GLN A 197 29.01 14.83 10.17
N GLY A 198 28.83 14.41 11.43
CA GLY A 198 29.89 14.00 12.35
C GLY A 198 30.53 12.64 12.02
N GLY A 199 30.06 11.95 10.98
CA GLY A 199 30.61 10.68 10.50
C GLY A 199 30.03 9.44 11.19
N ARG A 200 28.95 9.57 11.98
CA ARG A 200 28.28 8.42 12.61
C ARG A 200 27.26 7.74 11.68
N ARG A 201 26.74 8.47 10.69
CA ARG A 201 25.84 7.93 9.65
C ARG A 201 26.40 7.91 8.24
N PHE A 202 27.63 8.33 7.99
CA PHE A 202 28.19 8.25 6.63
C PHE A 202 29.35 7.27 6.55
N ARG A 203 29.29 6.38 5.56
CA ARG A 203 30.39 5.48 5.18
C ARG A 203 30.79 5.73 3.73
N GLY A 204 32.05 5.43 3.43
CA GLY A 204 32.55 5.44 2.06
C GLY A 204 32.38 6.78 1.33
N ARG A 205 31.95 6.73 0.07
CA ARG A 205 31.76 7.88 -0.81
C ARG A 205 30.28 8.25 -0.97
N GLY A 206 29.59 8.50 0.15
CA GLY A 206 28.22 9.03 0.13
C GLY A 206 27.13 8.04 0.54
N GLN A 207 27.49 6.90 1.12
CA GLN A 207 26.53 5.92 1.67
C GLN A 207 26.13 6.28 3.10
N LEU A 208 24.92 5.90 3.48
CA LEU A 208 24.47 5.86 4.87
C LEU A 208 25.15 4.70 5.63
N SER A 209 25.24 4.81 6.95
CA SER A 209 25.81 3.76 7.80
C SER A 209 24.84 2.61 7.96
N PHE A 210 25.43 1.43 8.06
CA PHE A 210 24.74 0.16 8.22
C PHE A 210 25.61 -0.79 9.05
N ILE A 211 24.99 -1.86 9.52
CA ILE A 211 25.66 -3.02 10.10
C ILE A 211 25.61 -4.16 9.08
N GLU A 212 26.77 -4.76 8.81
CA GLU A 212 26.86 -5.97 8.00
C GLU A 212 26.49 -7.18 8.87
N THR A 213 25.49 -7.93 8.43
CA THR A 213 25.16 -9.25 8.97
C THR A 213 25.49 -10.32 7.93
N PRO A 214 25.62 -11.61 8.32
CA PRO A 214 25.80 -12.71 7.37
C PRO A 214 24.78 -12.78 6.23
N THR A 215 23.57 -12.26 6.45
CA THR A 215 22.44 -12.40 5.52
C THR A 215 21.97 -11.09 4.91
N GLY A 216 22.62 -9.96 5.19
CA GLY A 216 22.29 -8.67 4.60
C GLY A 216 22.66 -7.48 5.49
N GLU A 217 22.31 -6.27 5.06
CA GLU A 217 22.58 -5.04 5.79
C GLU A 217 21.41 -4.68 6.71
N LEU A 218 21.72 -4.20 7.92
CA LEU A 218 20.75 -3.62 8.86
C LEU A 218 21.07 -2.16 9.15
N LEU A 219 20.09 -1.45 9.72
CA LEU A 219 20.30 -0.12 10.31
C LEU A 219 21.39 -0.18 11.40
N PRO A 220 22.11 0.92 11.64
CA PRO A 220 23.08 1.00 12.73
C PRO A 220 22.37 0.94 14.08
N ALA A 221 23.06 0.42 15.10
CA ALA A 221 22.56 0.37 16.47
C ALA A 221 22.43 1.78 17.08
N ASP A 222 21.37 2.02 17.85
CA ASP A 222 21.12 3.29 18.54
C ASP A 222 21.87 3.39 19.88
N GLU A 223 23.20 3.43 19.82
CA GLU A 223 24.07 3.47 21.01
C GLU A 223 23.78 4.66 21.95
N ASP A 224 23.17 5.73 21.43
CA ASP A 224 22.85 6.96 22.16
C ASP A 224 21.38 7.03 22.64
N GLY A 225 20.52 6.07 22.24
CA GLY A 225 19.11 6.00 22.63
C GLY A 225 18.24 7.14 22.09
N LEU A 226 18.52 7.59 20.86
CA LEU A 226 17.85 8.72 20.19
C LEU A 226 16.52 8.36 19.53
N THR A 227 16.29 7.10 19.22
CA THR A 227 15.19 6.60 18.38
C THR A 227 14.36 5.52 19.08
N GLY A 228 14.36 5.56 20.41
CA GLY A 228 13.73 4.53 21.24
C GLY A 228 14.62 3.29 21.39
N GLY A 229 14.46 2.59 22.51
CA GLY A 229 15.16 1.31 22.73
C GLY A 229 14.64 0.21 21.81
N GLY A 230 15.26 -0.97 21.86
CA GLY A 230 14.78 -2.14 21.13
C GLY A 230 15.53 -3.43 21.51
N ALA A 231 15.09 -4.58 20.99
CA ALA A 231 15.72 -5.86 21.31
C ALA A 231 17.06 -6.03 20.58
N PHE A 232 17.24 -5.40 19.41
CA PHE A 232 18.50 -5.40 18.66
C PHE A 232 19.66 -4.81 19.47
N GLU A 233 20.67 -5.63 19.76
CA GLU A 233 21.81 -5.33 20.65
C GLU A 233 21.43 -4.75 22.03
N GLY A 234 20.15 -4.83 22.41
CA GLY A 234 19.58 -4.19 23.61
C GLY A 234 19.46 -2.66 23.53
N VAL A 235 19.59 -2.06 22.34
CA VAL A 235 19.53 -0.61 22.13
C VAL A 235 18.61 -0.16 20.98
N GLY A 236 18.21 -1.05 20.07
CA GLY A 236 17.38 -0.68 18.91
C GLY A 236 18.19 -0.11 17.73
N PHE A 237 17.50 0.38 16.71
CA PHE A 237 18.06 0.90 15.46
C PHE A 237 18.03 2.42 15.37
N LEU A 238 19.12 3.02 14.93
CA LEU A 238 19.25 4.44 14.68
C LEU A 238 18.76 4.81 13.27
N ALA A 239 17.66 5.56 13.19
CA ALA A 239 17.03 5.99 11.95
C ALA A 239 16.61 7.48 11.93
N GLY A 240 16.19 8.00 10.77
CA GLY A 240 15.87 9.43 10.61
C GLY A 240 14.65 9.91 11.42
N ASP A 241 13.81 8.98 11.86
CA ASP A 241 12.66 9.25 12.73
C ASP A 241 12.81 8.55 14.08
N VAL A 242 12.31 9.19 15.14
CA VAL A 242 12.43 8.71 16.53
C VAL A 242 11.55 7.50 16.84
N ARG A 243 10.57 7.18 15.98
CA ARG A 243 9.64 6.06 16.14
C ARG A 243 10.06 4.82 15.35
N ALA A 244 11.24 4.81 14.74
CA ALA A 244 11.65 3.72 13.84
C ALA A 244 11.67 2.32 14.51
N ASN A 245 11.77 2.27 15.84
CA ASN A 245 11.76 1.04 16.62
C ASN A 245 10.37 0.64 17.14
N GLU A 246 9.29 1.29 16.69
CA GLU A 246 7.94 1.01 17.20
C GLU A 246 7.49 -0.44 16.91
N ASN A 247 7.85 -1.03 15.77
CA ASN A 247 7.53 -2.43 15.46
C ASN A 247 8.45 -3.00 14.35
N ASP A 248 8.40 -4.32 14.18
CA ASP A 248 9.23 -5.05 13.19
C ASP A 248 8.96 -4.65 11.74
N SER A 249 7.70 -4.36 11.41
CA SER A 249 7.35 -3.93 10.05
C SER A 249 7.97 -2.56 9.73
N LEU A 250 7.90 -1.62 10.67
CA LEU A 250 8.41 -0.26 10.50
C LEU A 250 9.94 -0.25 10.43
N ALA A 251 10.62 -1.00 11.31
CA ALA A 251 12.07 -1.16 11.26
C ALA A 251 12.54 -1.78 9.93
N SER A 252 11.76 -2.72 9.38
CA SER A 252 11.99 -3.30 8.04
C SER A 252 11.87 -2.24 6.94
N GLN A 253 10.85 -1.37 6.98
CA GLN A 253 10.70 -0.25 6.04
C GLN A 253 11.91 0.70 6.09
N HIS A 254 12.32 1.13 7.29
CA HIS A 254 13.49 1.99 7.44
C HIS A 254 14.76 1.34 6.88
N THR A 255 14.95 0.04 7.13
CA THR A 255 16.10 -0.71 6.61
C THR A 255 16.10 -0.75 5.09
N LEU A 256 14.95 -1.07 4.48
CA LEU A 256 14.78 -1.13 3.03
C LEU A 256 15.17 0.19 2.35
N TRP A 257 14.67 1.32 2.84
CA TRP A 257 14.94 2.63 2.25
C TRP A 257 16.38 3.13 2.46
N VAL A 258 17.06 2.66 3.52
CA VAL A 258 18.52 2.86 3.70
C VAL A 258 19.32 2.01 2.73
N ARG A 259 18.96 0.73 2.54
CA ARG A 259 19.58 -0.14 1.53
C ARG A 259 19.45 0.47 0.14
N ASN A 260 18.28 1.00 -0.23
CA ASN A 260 18.07 1.65 -1.52
C ASN A 260 18.94 2.88 -1.72
N HIS A 261 19.09 3.73 -0.70
CA HIS A 261 20.04 4.84 -0.77
C HIS A 261 21.48 4.35 -1.02
N ASN A 262 21.93 3.33 -0.28
CA ASN A 262 23.31 2.83 -0.38
C ASN A 262 23.60 2.18 -1.75
N ARG A 263 22.61 1.47 -2.31
CA ARG A 263 22.65 0.91 -3.65
C ARG A 263 22.78 2.02 -4.69
N LEU A 264 21.91 3.03 -4.63
CA LEU A 264 21.96 4.19 -5.53
C LEU A 264 23.30 4.93 -5.43
N ALA A 265 23.79 5.18 -4.20
CA ALA A 265 25.08 5.83 -3.98
C ALA A 265 26.24 5.03 -4.59
N GLY A 266 26.20 3.69 -4.51
CA GLY A 266 27.17 2.82 -5.16
C GLY A 266 27.17 2.96 -6.68
N LEU A 267 25.98 2.86 -7.30
CA LEU A 267 25.81 3.03 -8.75
C LEU A 267 26.31 4.41 -9.24
N ILE A 268 25.97 5.47 -8.50
CA ILE A 268 26.40 6.84 -8.83
C ILE A 268 27.91 7.00 -8.72
N ASP A 269 28.56 6.45 -7.67
CA ASP A 269 30.03 6.54 -7.54
C ASP A 269 30.76 5.74 -8.62
N GLU A 270 30.17 4.63 -9.08
CA GLU A 270 30.71 3.82 -10.18
C GLU A 270 30.58 4.52 -11.54
N GLU A 271 29.43 5.13 -11.84
CA GLU A 271 29.18 5.84 -13.09
C GLU A 271 29.85 7.22 -13.13
N HIS A 272 29.89 7.92 -11.99
CA HIS A 272 30.45 9.27 -11.83
C HIS A 272 31.58 9.32 -10.79
N PRO A 273 32.72 8.67 -11.05
CA PRO A 273 33.85 8.66 -10.10
C PRO A 273 34.43 10.06 -9.81
N GLU A 274 34.13 11.05 -10.65
CA GLU A 274 34.46 12.47 -10.47
C GLU A 274 33.68 13.17 -9.36
N PHE A 275 32.50 12.67 -8.97
CA PHE A 275 31.69 13.27 -7.91
C PHE A 275 32.37 13.11 -6.56
N ASN A 276 32.37 14.15 -5.74
CA ASN A 276 32.80 14.03 -4.36
C ASN A 276 31.72 13.30 -3.52
N PRO A 277 32.06 12.76 -2.34
CA PRO A 277 31.11 12.00 -1.51
C PRO A 277 29.79 12.73 -1.20
N THR A 278 29.80 14.06 -1.08
CA THR A 278 28.59 14.85 -0.84
C THR A 278 27.70 14.91 -2.08
N GLU A 279 28.30 15.01 -3.27
CA GLU A 279 27.56 14.99 -4.54
C GLU A 279 26.90 13.63 -4.77
N VAL A 280 27.63 12.53 -4.49
CA VAL A 280 27.07 11.16 -4.54
C VAL A 280 25.90 11.01 -3.56
N PHE A 281 26.10 11.40 -2.29
CA PHE A 281 25.06 11.33 -1.27
C PHE A 281 23.79 12.11 -1.67
N GLU A 282 23.93 13.37 -2.05
CA GLU A 282 22.77 14.20 -2.37
C GLU A 282 22.06 13.72 -3.63
N ARG A 283 22.78 13.20 -4.63
CA ARG A 283 22.15 12.61 -5.81
C ARG A 283 21.39 11.33 -5.47
N ALA A 284 21.99 10.43 -4.68
CA ALA A 284 21.32 9.22 -4.20
C ALA A 284 20.08 9.57 -3.37
N ARG A 285 20.17 10.58 -2.50
CA ARG A 285 19.05 11.09 -1.71
C ARG A 285 17.93 11.65 -2.58
N GLN A 286 18.24 12.46 -3.59
CA GLN A 286 17.24 12.99 -4.52
C GLN A 286 16.46 11.87 -5.21
N ILE A 287 17.16 10.86 -5.74
CA ILE A 287 16.53 9.74 -6.45
C ILE A 287 15.69 8.88 -5.50
N ASN A 288 16.21 8.59 -4.30
CA ASN A 288 15.48 7.80 -3.30
C ASN A 288 14.19 8.50 -2.86
N ILE A 289 14.23 9.83 -2.68
CA ILE A 289 13.05 10.66 -2.41
C ILE A 289 12.07 10.59 -3.58
N ALA A 290 12.53 10.70 -4.82
CA ALA A 290 11.66 10.64 -5.98
C ALA A 290 10.95 9.29 -6.13
N GLN A 291 11.66 8.17 -5.87
CA GLN A 291 11.06 6.83 -5.85
C GLN A 291 10.02 6.69 -4.73
N PHE A 292 10.32 7.22 -3.54
CA PHE A 292 9.35 7.25 -2.43
C PHE A 292 8.10 8.10 -2.76
N GLN A 293 8.29 9.26 -3.37
CA GLN A 293 7.19 10.11 -3.85
C GLN A 293 6.33 9.38 -4.88
N ASN A 294 6.97 8.66 -5.82
CA ASN A 294 6.28 7.87 -6.84
C ASN A 294 5.39 6.80 -6.21
N VAL A 295 5.97 5.93 -5.36
CA VAL A 295 5.22 4.86 -4.67
C VAL A 295 4.07 5.43 -3.83
N THR A 296 4.32 6.52 -3.09
CA THR A 296 3.31 7.11 -2.20
C THR A 296 2.08 7.61 -2.97
N LEU A 297 2.27 8.38 -4.04
CA LEU A 297 1.16 9.03 -4.74
C LEU A 297 0.56 8.22 -5.88
N TYR A 298 1.34 7.34 -6.51
CA TYR A 298 0.92 6.62 -7.71
C TYR A 298 0.65 5.14 -7.48
N GLU A 299 0.96 4.60 -6.30
CA GLU A 299 0.68 3.19 -5.95
C GLU A 299 -0.13 3.07 -4.65
N TRP A 300 0.43 3.56 -3.52
CA TRP A 300 -0.19 3.41 -2.19
C TRP A 300 -1.48 4.23 -2.01
N LEU A 301 -1.48 5.53 -2.34
CA LEU A 301 -2.67 6.36 -2.20
C LEU A 301 -3.82 5.86 -3.10
N PRO A 302 -3.61 5.55 -4.40
CA PRO A 302 -4.62 4.93 -5.25
C PRO A 302 -5.12 3.58 -4.72
N ALA A 303 -4.27 2.76 -4.09
CA ALA A 303 -4.70 1.52 -3.47
C ALA A 303 -5.77 1.76 -2.38
N LEU A 304 -5.66 2.85 -1.60
CA LEU A 304 -6.64 3.22 -0.57
C LEU A 304 -7.90 3.89 -1.15
N VAL A 305 -7.76 4.90 -2.00
CA VAL A 305 -8.89 5.74 -2.45
C VAL A 305 -9.54 5.28 -3.75
N GLY A 306 -8.95 4.26 -4.38
CA GLY A 306 -9.35 3.65 -5.64
C GLY A 306 -8.51 4.12 -6.83
N GLU A 307 -7.99 3.17 -7.59
CA GLU A 307 -7.05 3.40 -8.71
C GLU A 307 -7.64 4.29 -9.81
N ASN A 308 -8.94 4.20 -10.02
CA ASN A 308 -9.68 4.99 -11.01
C ASN A 308 -10.44 6.17 -10.38
N ASN A 309 -10.06 6.60 -9.18
CA ASN A 309 -10.73 7.70 -8.51
C ASN A 309 -10.57 8.99 -9.33
N PRO A 310 -11.68 9.63 -9.78
CA PRO A 310 -11.62 10.76 -10.71
C PRO A 310 -11.05 12.04 -10.10
N PHE A 311 -10.78 12.05 -8.79
CA PHE A 311 -10.19 13.18 -8.08
C PHE A 311 -8.67 13.09 -7.95
N LEU A 312 -8.07 11.94 -8.28
CA LEU A 312 -6.63 11.83 -8.47
C LEU A 312 -6.29 12.48 -9.82
N THR A 313 -5.70 13.67 -9.77
CA THR A 313 -5.32 14.42 -10.98
C THR A 313 -3.90 14.10 -11.40
N ALA A 314 -3.60 14.23 -12.69
CA ALA A 314 -2.22 14.25 -13.16
C ALA A 314 -1.51 15.50 -12.61
N TYR A 315 -0.19 15.42 -12.43
CA TYR A 315 0.62 16.58 -12.11
C TYR A 315 0.64 17.57 -13.29
N GLU A 316 0.50 18.86 -13.01
CA GLU A 316 0.53 19.92 -14.03
C GLU A 316 1.80 20.76 -13.92
N GLU A 317 1.97 21.47 -12.80
CA GLU A 317 3.14 22.31 -12.51
C GLU A 317 3.26 22.57 -11.00
N TYR A 318 4.42 23.09 -10.59
CA TYR A 318 4.62 23.57 -9.22
C TYR A 318 3.90 24.91 -9.02
N ASP A 319 3.04 24.99 -8.01
CA ASP A 319 2.32 26.20 -7.64
C ASP A 319 2.82 26.77 -6.30
N PRO A 320 3.55 27.92 -6.31
CA PRO A 320 4.04 28.56 -5.09
C PRO A 320 2.93 29.14 -4.19
N ASP A 321 1.69 29.24 -4.68
CA ASP A 321 0.53 29.69 -3.91
C ASP A 321 -0.22 28.56 -3.19
N VAL A 322 0.08 27.30 -3.50
CA VAL A 322 -0.41 26.15 -2.73
C VAL A 322 0.21 26.15 -1.33
N ASP A 323 -0.63 25.94 -0.31
CA ASP A 323 -0.19 25.72 1.07
C ASP A 323 -0.09 24.21 1.36
N PRO A 324 1.13 23.65 1.42
CA PRO A 324 1.38 22.23 1.58
C PRO A 324 1.21 21.74 3.03
N GLN A 325 1.12 22.65 4.02
CA GLN A 325 1.14 22.27 5.43
C GLN A 325 0.11 21.17 5.75
N THR A 326 0.57 20.15 6.46
CA THR A 326 -0.26 19.04 6.96
C THR A 326 -1.43 19.60 7.77
N THR A 327 -2.66 19.18 7.43
CA THR A 327 -3.85 19.67 8.11
C THR A 327 -4.16 18.84 9.36
N ASN A 328 -4.74 19.49 10.36
CA ASN A 328 -5.07 18.85 11.63
C ASN A 328 -6.10 17.71 11.49
N ALA A 329 -7.04 17.83 10.54
CA ALA A 329 -8.03 16.79 10.24
C ALA A 329 -7.39 15.59 9.55
N PHE A 330 -6.40 15.83 8.68
CA PHE A 330 -5.66 14.76 8.01
C PHE A 330 -4.82 13.95 9.01
N THR A 331 -3.92 14.57 9.79
CA THR A 331 -3.01 13.83 10.69
C THR A 331 -3.74 13.05 11.81
N ILE A 332 -4.80 13.62 12.40
CA ILE A 332 -5.42 13.00 13.59
C ILE A 332 -6.57 12.06 13.23
N ALA A 333 -7.17 12.22 12.05
CA ALA A 333 -8.28 11.37 11.63
C ALA A 333 -7.92 10.57 10.38
N ALA A 334 -7.83 11.20 9.21
CA ALA A 334 -7.75 10.48 7.93
C ALA A 334 -6.49 9.61 7.78
N LEU A 335 -5.33 10.08 8.22
CA LEU A 335 -4.08 9.33 8.12
C LEU A 335 -3.95 8.23 9.19
N ARG A 336 -4.84 8.22 10.20
CA ARG A 336 -4.91 7.18 11.23
C ARG A 336 -5.76 5.98 10.82
N ILE A 337 -6.08 5.88 9.53
CA ILE A 337 -6.69 4.70 8.92
C ILE A 337 -5.86 3.43 9.13
N GLY A 338 -4.53 3.55 9.21
CA GLY A 338 -3.65 2.40 9.48
C GLY A 338 -4.06 1.61 10.72
N HIS A 339 -4.60 2.27 11.76
CA HIS A 339 -4.97 1.62 13.02
C HIS A 339 -6.12 0.62 12.94
N THR A 340 -7.00 0.71 11.93
CA THR A 340 -8.04 -0.32 11.68
C THR A 340 -7.50 -1.47 10.84
N LEU A 341 -6.43 -1.26 10.07
CA LEU A 341 -5.87 -2.21 9.12
C LEU A 341 -4.86 -3.19 9.75
N VAL A 342 -4.28 -2.86 10.90
CA VAL A 342 -3.19 -3.66 11.52
C VAL A 342 -3.66 -5.07 11.90
N SER A 343 -2.96 -6.06 11.35
CA SER A 343 -3.14 -7.48 11.70
C SER A 343 -2.55 -7.81 13.06
N PRO A 344 -3.17 -8.73 13.83
CA PRO A 344 -2.69 -9.13 15.17
C PRO A 344 -1.31 -9.80 15.15
N GLU A 345 -0.88 -10.28 13.99
CA GLU A 345 0.39 -10.95 13.77
C GLU A 345 1.05 -10.41 12.50
N ILE A 346 2.38 -10.27 12.53
CA ILE A 346 3.22 -9.97 11.37
C ILE A 346 3.73 -11.31 10.83
N GLN A 347 3.36 -11.64 9.59
CA GLN A 347 3.83 -12.85 8.94
C GLN A 347 5.33 -12.78 8.67
N ARG A 348 6.00 -13.92 8.81
CA ARG A 348 7.38 -14.14 8.37
C ARG A 348 7.37 -15.32 7.44
N LEU A 349 7.60 -15.08 6.16
CA LEU A 349 7.64 -16.15 5.18
C LEU A 349 9.08 -16.41 4.78
N ASP A 350 9.40 -17.58 4.24
CA ASP A 350 10.63 -17.85 3.50
C ASP A 350 10.36 -17.75 1.98
N ALA A 351 11.37 -17.99 1.15
CA ALA A 351 11.23 -17.91 -0.32
C ALA A 351 10.22 -18.91 -0.92
N ASN A 352 9.79 -19.92 -0.15
CA ASN A 352 8.77 -20.90 -0.57
C ASN A 352 7.40 -20.63 0.08
N GLY A 353 7.20 -19.45 0.66
CA GLY A 353 5.96 -19.07 1.33
C GLY A 353 5.70 -19.81 2.64
N GLN A 354 6.70 -20.50 3.19
CA GLN A 354 6.55 -21.19 4.48
C GLN A 354 6.91 -20.26 5.62
N SER A 355 6.38 -20.50 6.82
CA SER A 355 6.77 -19.76 8.03
C SER A 355 7.46 -20.69 9.05
N PRO A 356 8.76 -21.04 8.87
CA PRO A 356 9.43 -22.02 9.72
C PRO A 356 9.48 -21.62 11.20
N GLU A 357 9.66 -20.33 11.48
CA GLU A 357 9.67 -19.78 12.83
C GLU A 357 8.29 -19.32 13.33
N GLY A 358 7.27 -19.39 12.47
CA GLY A 358 5.93 -18.87 12.73
C GLY A 358 5.84 -17.33 12.68
N PRO A 359 4.62 -16.78 12.66
CA PRO A 359 4.40 -15.35 12.67
C PRO A 359 4.77 -14.71 14.03
N ILE A 360 5.02 -13.40 14.01
CA ILE A 360 5.30 -12.60 15.21
C ILE A 360 4.00 -11.96 15.67
N ALA A 361 3.59 -12.12 16.93
CA ALA A 361 2.48 -11.34 17.46
C ALA A 361 2.85 -9.85 17.43
N PHE A 362 2.00 -8.98 16.88
CA PHE A 362 2.35 -7.58 16.64
C PHE A 362 2.92 -6.89 17.89
N LEU A 363 2.26 -7.09 19.04
CA LEU A 363 2.67 -6.51 20.33
C LEU A 363 3.97 -7.08 20.91
N ASP A 364 4.41 -8.25 20.48
CA ASP A 364 5.71 -8.81 20.89
C ASP A 364 6.89 -8.09 20.21
N SER A 365 6.61 -7.31 19.16
CA SER A 365 7.58 -6.42 18.49
C SER A 365 7.45 -4.94 18.89
N PHE A 366 6.43 -4.59 19.68
CA PHE A 366 6.09 -3.19 19.96
C PHE A 366 7.15 -2.51 20.85
N ASP A 367 7.73 -1.41 20.39
CA ASP A 367 8.92 -0.73 20.97
C ASP A 367 10.14 -1.65 21.19
N ALA A 368 10.15 -2.81 20.51
CA ALA A 368 11.19 -3.80 20.64
C ALA A 368 11.26 -4.69 19.39
N PRO A 369 11.74 -4.15 18.25
CA PRO A 369 11.86 -4.94 17.02
C PRO A 369 12.80 -6.13 17.25
N ASN A 370 12.37 -7.30 16.82
CA ASN A 370 13.03 -8.60 16.93
C ASN A 370 13.89 -8.94 15.70
N ILE A 371 14.28 -7.96 14.89
CA ILE A 371 15.18 -8.11 13.74
C ILE A 371 16.62 -8.23 14.24
N THR A 372 17.33 -9.28 13.82
CA THR A 372 18.74 -9.53 14.19
C THR A 372 19.65 -9.77 12.99
N GLU A 373 19.08 -10.17 11.87
CA GLU A 373 19.76 -10.55 10.64
C GLU A 373 19.10 -9.88 9.45
N GLY A 374 19.86 -9.67 8.36
CA GLY A 374 19.34 -9.07 7.14
C GLY A 374 18.21 -9.87 6.50
N ALA A 375 18.21 -11.20 6.65
CA ALA A 375 17.16 -12.08 6.17
C ALA A 375 15.81 -11.87 6.90
N ASP A 376 15.81 -11.47 8.18
CA ASP A 376 14.57 -11.24 8.92
C ASP A 376 13.72 -10.15 8.23
N VAL A 377 14.37 -9.11 7.71
CA VAL A 377 13.74 -8.03 6.95
C VAL A 377 13.07 -8.58 5.68
N ASP A 378 13.75 -9.47 4.96
CA ASP A 378 13.26 -10.04 3.72
C ASP A 378 12.06 -10.97 4.00
N GLU A 379 12.11 -11.76 5.08
CA GLU A 379 10.99 -12.60 5.52
C GLU A 379 9.75 -11.79 5.94
N ILE A 380 9.97 -10.66 6.63
CA ILE A 380 8.90 -9.73 7.03
C ILE A 380 8.32 -9.05 5.78
N LEU A 381 9.14 -8.57 4.84
CA LEU A 381 8.65 -7.91 3.62
C LEU A 381 7.81 -8.87 2.76
N ARG A 382 8.23 -10.15 2.62
CA ARG A 382 7.39 -11.19 1.98
C ARG A 382 6.09 -11.42 2.73
N GLY A 383 6.16 -11.54 4.06
CA GLY A 383 4.97 -11.71 4.90
C GLY A 383 3.98 -10.55 4.79
N LEU A 384 4.45 -9.30 4.73
CA LEU A 384 3.62 -8.11 4.56
C LEU A 384 2.95 -8.06 3.19
N ALA A 385 3.63 -8.53 2.14
CA ALA A 385 3.09 -8.59 0.78
C ALA A 385 2.08 -9.73 0.58
N ALA A 386 2.13 -10.77 1.41
CA ALA A 386 1.25 -11.94 1.35
C ALA A 386 0.05 -11.87 2.31
N GLY A 387 0.24 -11.26 3.49
CA GLY A 387 -0.78 -11.17 4.52
C GLY A 387 -1.90 -10.20 4.12
N VAL A 388 -3.15 -10.59 4.33
CA VAL A 388 -4.30 -9.70 4.09
C VAL A 388 -4.55 -8.84 5.33
N ALA A 389 -4.52 -7.52 5.15
CA ALA A 389 -4.80 -6.56 6.21
C ALA A 389 -6.20 -6.73 6.79
N GLN A 390 -6.42 -6.18 7.99
CA GLN A 390 -7.78 -6.04 8.52
C GLN A 390 -8.61 -5.08 7.64
N GLU A 391 -9.93 -5.07 7.82
CA GLU A 391 -10.82 -4.17 7.10
C GLU A 391 -10.65 -2.70 7.53
N VAL A 392 -10.97 -1.77 6.63
CA VAL A 392 -11.18 -0.37 6.97
C VAL A 392 -12.62 -0.18 7.43
N ASP A 393 -12.82 -0.20 8.74
CA ASP A 393 -14.10 0.10 9.35
C ASP A 393 -13.90 0.69 10.75
N THR A 394 -14.97 0.81 11.54
CA THR A 394 -14.86 1.33 12.91
C THR A 394 -14.16 0.37 13.88
N LYS A 395 -13.91 -0.89 13.50
CA LYS A 395 -13.35 -1.94 14.34
C LYS A 395 -11.85 -1.77 14.45
N VAL A 396 -11.32 -2.07 15.63
CA VAL A 396 -9.87 -2.11 15.86
C VAL A 396 -9.57 -3.39 16.60
N GLY A 397 -8.61 -4.15 16.09
CA GLY A 397 -8.21 -5.43 16.67
C GLY A 397 -7.92 -5.30 18.17
N ASP A 398 -8.34 -6.30 18.94
CA ASP A 398 -8.25 -6.25 20.40
C ASP A 398 -6.81 -6.12 20.93
N HIS A 399 -5.82 -6.50 20.12
CA HIS A 399 -4.40 -6.26 20.41
C HIS A 399 -4.08 -4.76 20.52
N LEU A 400 -4.59 -3.89 19.65
CA LEU A 400 -4.41 -2.44 19.75
C LEU A 400 -5.44 -1.75 20.66
N ARG A 401 -6.65 -2.29 20.72
CA ARG A 401 -7.75 -1.69 21.51
C ARG A 401 -7.67 -2.00 23.01
N ASN A 402 -7.03 -3.10 23.39
CA ASN A 402 -6.91 -3.52 24.79
C ASN A 402 -5.51 -3.98 25.22
N GLY A 403 -4.55 -4.08 24.30
CA GLY A 403 -3.25 -4.71 24.56
C GLY A 403 -2.03 -3.77 24.52
N LEU A 404 -2.18 -2.51 24.11
CA LEU A 404 -1.04 -1.63 23.84
C LEU A 404 -0.24 -1.30 25.14
N PRO A 405 1.08 -1.55 25.21
CA PRO A 405 1.83 -1.52 26.48
C PRO A 405 2.26 -0.11 26.96
N GLU A 406 2.25 0.90 26.10
CA GLU A 406 2.94 2.20 26.27
C GLU A 406 2.49 3.05 27.49
N LEU A 407 1.35 2.75 28.12
CA LEU A 407 0.81 3.53 29.24
C LEU A 407 0.69 2.76 30.56
N GLY A 408 1.34 1.60 30.65
CA GLY A 408 1.51 0.82 31.88
C GLY A 408 1.37 -0.69 31.67
N PRO A 409 1.65 -1.53 32.69
CA PRO A 409 1.64 -3.00 32.57
C PRO A 409 0.25 -3.62 32.33
N VAL A 410 -0.77 -2.80 32.09
CA VAL A 410 -2.20 -3.17 32.10
C VAL A 410 -2.83 -3.00 30.70
N GLY A 411 -2.10 -2.59 29.66
CA GLY A 411 -2.66 -2.39 28.32
C GLY A 411 -3.42 -1.05 28.17
N PHE A 412 -3.50 -0.54 26.94
CA PHE A 412 -4.10 0.74 26.58
C PHE A 412 -4.93 0.63 25.29
N ASP A 413 -5.84 1.58 25.08
CA ASP A 413 -6.81 1.58 23.98
C ASP A 413 -6.47 2.65 22.93
N LEU A 414 -5.86 2.21 21.83
CA LEU A 414 -5.43 3.08 20.73
C LEU A 414 -6.60 3.80 20.03
N LEU A 415 -7.76 3.16 19.90
CA LEU A 415 -8.94 3.80 19.30
C LEU A 415 -9.40 4.96 20.18
N SER A 416 -9.51 4.73 21.48
CA SER A 416 -9.86 5.80 22.42
C SER A 416 -8.84 6.95 22.39
N ALA A 417 -7.56 6.64 22.19
CA ALA A 417 -6.49 7.62 22.03
C ALA A 417 -6.64 8.47 20.77
N ASN A 418 -7.06 7.89 19.63
CA ASN A 418 -7.35 8.62 18.40
C ASN A 418 -8.43 9.69 18.62
N ILE A 419 -9.53 9.28 19.25
CA ILE A 419 -10.63 10.20 19.58
C ILE A 419 -10.16 11.27 20.57
N GLN A 420 -9.45 10.87 21.63
CA GLN A 420 -8.98 11.77 22.67
C GLN A 420 -7.99 12.80 22.11
N ARG A 421 -7.09 12.41 21.21
CA ARG A 421 -6.14 13.32 20.53
C ARG A 421 -6.88 14.32 19.63
N GLY A 422 -7.93 13.89 18.94
CA GLY A 422 -8.79 14.80 18.17
C GLY A 422 -9.40 15.88 19.06
N ARG A 423 -9.94 15.48 20.20
CA ARG A 423 -10.51 16.39 21.20
C ARG A 423 -9.46 17.31 21.84
N ASP A 424 -8.27 16.79 22.14
CA ASP A 424 -7.13 17.56 22.66
C ASP A 424 -6.75 18.73 21.73
N ARG A 425 -6.76 18.49 20.42
CA ARG A 425 -6.37 19.48 19.39
C ARG A 425 -7.53 20.29 18.84
N GLY A 426 -8.69 20.22 19.50
CA GLY A 426 -9.88 20.99 19.14
C GLY A 426 -10.39 20.67 17.74
N LEU A 427 -10.23 19.42 17.30
CA LEU A 427 -10.79 18.94 16.04
C LEU A 427 -12.31 18.94 16.14
N THR A 428 -12.98 19.55 15.16
CA THR A 428 -14.44 19.62 15.13
C THR A 428 -15.07 18.29 14.75
N ASP A 429 -16.40 18.21 14.88
CA ASP A 429 -17.19 17.06 14.51
C ASP A 429 -17.14 16.76 13.01
N TYR A 430 -17.48 15.52 12.69
CA TYR A 430 -17.55 14.99 11.34
C TYR A 430 -18.38 15.88 10.39
N ASN A 431 -19.52 16.40 10.84
CA ASN A 431 -20.42 17.17 9.99
C ASN A 431 -19.88 18.57 9.69
N ASP A 432 -19.19 19.20 10.65
CA ASP A 432 -18.49 20.46 10.44
C ASP A 432 -17.34 20.32 9.45
N VAL A 433 -16.56 19.23 9.49
CA VAL A 433 -15.55 18.95 8.46
C VAL A 433 -16.19 18.83 7.09
N ARG A 434 -17.32 18.10 6.98
CA ARG A 434 -18.06 18.00 5.72
C ARG A 434 -18.63 19.34 5.24
N ARG A 435 -19.04 20.24 6.15
CA ARG A 435 -19.43 21.63 5.81
C ARG A 435 -18.26 22.45 5.27
N THR A 436 -17.07 22.27 5.82
CA THR A 436 -15.84 22.90 5.32
C THR A 436 -15.49 22.40 3.92
N LEU A 437 -15.45 21.08 3.72
CA LEU A 437 -15.16 20.48 2.42
C LEU A 437 -16.17 20.92 1.35
N ALA A 438 -17.46 21.05 1.71
CA ALA A 438 -18.48 21.58 0.80
C ALA A 438 -18.19 23.00 0.30
N GLN A 439 -17.46 23.80 1.08
CA GLN A 439 -17.14 25.20 0.75
C GLN A 439 -15.83 25.33 -0.03
N PHE A 440 -14.79 24.62 0.39
CA PHE A 440 -13.43 24.79 -0.17
C PHE A 440 -13.06 23.73 -1.21
N ALA A 441 -13.72 22.58 -1.20
CA ALA A 441 -13.46 21.49 -2.14
C ALA A 441 -14.77 20.93 -2.73
N PRO A 442 -15.61 21.79 -3.37
CA PRO A 442 -16.93 21.40 -3.87
C PRO A 442 -16.88 20.31 -4.96
N GLN A 443 -15.72 20.11 -5.61
CA GLN A 443 -15.51 19.04 -6.59
C GLN A 443 -15.78 17.66 -6.00
N TYR A 444 -15.48 17.45 -4.71
CA TYR A 444 -15.75 16.17 -4.06
C TYR A 444 -17.24 15.93 -3.80
N GLY A 445 -18.12 16.93 -3.97
CA GLY A 445 -19.58 16.74 -3.79
C GLY A 445 -19.97 16.32 -2.38
N ILE A 446 -19.18 16.72 -1.38
CA ILE A 446 -19.42 16.41 0.03
C ILE A 446 -20.29 17.51 0.64
N GLY A 447 -21.25 17.12 1.48
CA GLY A 447 -22.07 18.01 2.27
C GLY A 447 -22.45 17.37 3.61
N PRO A 448 -22.90 18.15 4.61
CA PRO A 448 -23.29 17.60 5.90
C PRO A 448 -24.41 16.57 5.74
N VAL A 449 -24.36 15.53 6.56
CA VAL A 449 -25.41 14.50 6.63
C VAL A 449 -26.47 14.89 7.65
N SER A 450 -27.69 14.38 7.47
CA SER A 450 -28.82 14.61 8.37
C SER A 450 -29.25 13.36 9.14
N THR A 451 -28.82 12.18 8.72
CA THR A 451 -29.16 10.90 9.36
C THR A 451 -27.97 9.94 9.35
N PHE A 452 -27.92 9.00 10.29
CA PHE A 452 -26.86 7.98 10.34
C PHE A 452 -26.84 7.07 9.10
N ALA A 453 -28.00 6.88 8.44
CA ALA A 453 -28.12 6.08 7.21
C ALA A 453 -27.50 6.78 5.97
N GLU A 454 -27.17 8.06 6.05
CA GLU A 454 -26.40 8.76 5.01
C GLU A 454 -24.88 8.57 5.17
N ILE A 455 -24.43 8.00 6.29
CA ILE A 455 -23.02 7.71 6.58
C ILE A 455 -22.70 6.28 6.15
N THR A 456 -23.49 5.31 6.63
CA THR A 456 -23.20 3.87 6.49
C THR A 456 -24.43 3.07 6.11
N SER A 457 -24.25 2.03 5.32
CA SER A 457 -25.26 1.04 4.97
C SER A 457 -25.50 0.01 6.08
N ASP A 458 -24.59 -0.11 7.05
CA ASP A 458 -24.73 -1.01 8.20
C ASP A 458 -25.77 -0.50 9.21
N VAL A 459 -26.93 -1.15 9.21
CA VAL A 459 -28.06 -0.83 10.11
C VAL A 459 -27.73 -1.02 11.59
N ASN A 460 -26.82 -1.94 11.94
CA ASN A 460 -26.40 -2.12 13.33
C ASN A 460 -25.49 -0.97 13.77
N LEU A 461 -24.50 -0.61 12.96
CA LEU A 461 -23.64 0.54 13.23
C LEU A 461 -24.44 1.85 13.33
N GLN A 462 -25.43 2.06 12.44
CA GLN A 462 -26.37 3.19 12.54
C GLN A 462 -27.04 3.27 13.92
N GLN A 463 -27.53 2.14 14.44
CA GLN A 463 -28.21 2.08 15.73
C GLN A 463 -27.25 2.33 16.89
N GLN A 464 -26.04 1.77 16.83
CA GLN A 464 -24.98 1.98 17.81
C GLN A 464 -24.58 3.45 17.87
N MET A 465 -24.29 4.08 16.73
CA MET A 465 -23.92 5.50 16.66
C MET A 465 -25.07 6.41 17.11
N GLN A 466 -26.32 6.10 16.74
CA GLN A 466 -27.49 6.85 17.20
C GLN A 466 -27.67 6.77 18.72
N ALA A 467 -27.46 5.60 19.32
CA ALA A 467 -27.53 5.43 20.77
C ALA A 467 -26.37 6.15 21.50
N LEU A 468 -25.19 6.16 20.88
CA LEU A 468 -23.96 6.72 21.43
C LEU A 468 -23.93 8.26 21.35
N TYR A 469 -24.16 8.83 20.17
CA TYR A 469 -23.98 10.25 19.90
C TYR A 469 -25.28 11.06 19.94
N GLY A 470 -26.43 10.42 19.72
CA GLY A 470 -27.74 11.07 19.68
C GLY A 470 -28.00 11.93 18.43
N SER A 471 -26.97 12.60 17.89
CA SER A 471 -27.02 13.45 16.70
C SER A 471 -25.81 13.19 15.81
N VAL A 472 -25.98 13.34 14.50
CA VAL A 472 -24.88 13.28 13.51
C VAL A 472 -23.90 14.46 13.63
N ASP A 473 -24.32 15.54 14.29
CA ASP A 473 -23.47 16.71 14.58
C ASP A 473 -22.54 16.52 15.78
N ASN A 474 -22.56 15.35 16.44
CA ASN A 474 -21.73 15.07 17.61
C ASN A 474 -20.66 14.01 17.35
N ILE A 475 -20.54 13.51 16.11
CA ILE A 475 -19.66 12.38 15.79
C ILE A 475 -18.21 12.88 15.76
N ASP A 476 -17.34 12.26 16.55
CA ASP A 476 -15.90 12.52 16.48
C ASP A 476 -15.37 12.16 15.08
N LEU A 477 -14.55 13.02 14.47
CA LEU A 477 -14.20 12.91 13.04
C LEU A 477 -13.72 11.51 12.65
N TRP A 478 -12.76 10.94 13.37
CA TRP A 478 -12.21 9.60 13.08
C TRP A 478 -13.31 8.53 12.99
N VAL A 479 -14.26 8.51 13.93
CA VAL A 479 -15.38 7.56 13.91
C VAL A 479 -16.28 7.79 12.71
N GLY A 480 -16.52 9.05 12.34
CA GLY A 480 -17.30 9.40 11.16
C GLY A 480 -16.64 8.96 9.85
N LEU A 481 -15.31 9.07 9.74
CA LEU A 481 -14.54 8.62 8.58
C LEU A 481 -14.62 7.10 8.43
N MET A 482 -14.29 6.37 9.51
CA MET A 482 -14.28 4.90 9.53
C MET A 482 -15.67 4.26 9.37
N ALA A 483 -16.74 5.02 9.66
CA ALA A 483 -18.11 4.54 9.49
C ALA A 483 -18.62 4.65 8.05
N GLU A 484 -18.00 5.49 7.20
CA GLU A 484 -18.52 5.71 5.85
C GLU A 484 -18.45 4.47 4.97
N ASP A 485 -19.51 4.23 4.18
CA ASP A 485 -19.44 3.24 3.10
C ASP A 485 -18.31 3.62 2.12
N HIS A 486 -17.53 2.62 1.70
CA HIS A 486 -16.39 2.84 0.81
C HIS A 486 -16.80 3.43 -0.54
N VAL A 487 -15.96 4.29 -1.10
CA VAL A 487 -16.11 4.77 -2.47
C VAL A 487 -15.90 3.63 -3.47
N PRO A 488 -16.51 3.68 -4.67
CA PRO A 488 -16.31 2.64 -5.68
C PRO A 488 -14.83 2.43 -6.00
N GLY A 489 -14.37 1.19 -5.82
CA GLY A 489 -12.99 0.81 -6.10
C GLY A 489 -11.97 1.25 -5.05
N GLY A 490 -12.35 1.91 -3.96
CA GLY A 490 -11.50 2.26 -2.83
C GLY A 490 -11.87 1.48 -1.55
N SER A 491 -11.08 1.63 -0.50
CA SER A 491 -11.31 1.06 0.84
C SER A 491 -11.66 2.13 1.88
N VAL A 492 -12.03 3.34 1.45
CA VAL A 492 -12.32 4.45 2.36
C VAL A 492 -13.60 5.17 1.96
N GLY A 493 -14.20 5.84 2.94
CA GLY A 493 -15.32 6.74 2.72
C GLY A 493 -15.00 7.93 1.82
N ARG A 494 -16.04 8.59 1.30
CA ARG A 494 -15.90 9.77 0.44
C ARG A 494 -15.24 10.96 1.14
N THR A 495 -15.52 11.18 2.43
CA THR A 495 -14.90 12.27 3.20
C THR A 495 -13.43 12.00 3.43
N GLU A 496 -13.09 10.75 3.78
CA GLU A 496 -11.72 10.36 4.01
C GLU A 496 -10.90 10.40 2.73
N ALA A 497 -11.42 9.86 1.62
CA ALA A 497 -10.82 9.99 0.30
C ALA A 497 -10.52 11.45 -0.05
N ALA A 498 -11.45 12.36 0.21
CA ALA A 498 -11.23 13.79 -0.07
C ALA A 498 -10.13 14.41 0.80
N LEU A 499 -10.06 14.06 2.09
CA LEU A 499 -9.00 14.54 2.98
C LEU A 499 -7.62 14.01 2.59
N LEU A 500 -7.53 12.72 2.23
CA LEU A 500 -6.30 12.08 1.77
C LEU A 500 -5.83 12.68 0.43
N ILE A 501 -6.70 12.69 -0.59
CA ILE A 501 -6.37 13.19 -1.93
C ILE A 501 -6.00 14.68 -1.88
N ASP A 502 -6.76 15.51 -1.16
CA ASP A 502 -6.46 16.95 -1.03
C ASP A 502 -5.07 17.17 -0.41
N GLN A 503 -4.78 16.52 0.72
CA GLN A 503 -3.50 16.72 1.39
C GLN A 503 -2.32 16.28 0.52
N TYR A 504 -2.37 15.09 -0.07
CA TYR A 504 -1.27 14.58 -0.89
C TYR A 504 -1.08 15.36 -2.19
N GLN A 505 -2.16 15.84 -2.82
CA GLN A 505 -2.02 16.73 -3.98
C GLN A 505 -1.47 18.10 -3.59
N ARG A 506 -1.81 18.66 -2.43
CA ARG A 506 -1.14 19.90 -1.96
C ARG A 506 0.34 19.69 -1.64
N LEU A 507 0.71 18.52 -1.11
CA LEU A 507 2.12 18.15 -0.92
C LEU A 507 2.84 18.05 -2.27
N ARG A 508 2.19 17.51 -3.30
CA ARG A 508 2.72 17.41 -4.66
C ARG A 508 2.86 18.79 -5.32
N ASP A 509 1.75 19.49 -5.45
CA ASP A 509 1.63 20.72 -6.24
C ASP A 509 2.38 21.89 -5.58
N GLY A 510 2.49 21.90 -4.25
CA GLY A 510 3.22 22.91 -3.49
C GLY A 510 4.71 22.62 -3.26
N ASP A 511 5.24 21.51 -3.77
CA ASP A 511 6.63 21.10 -3.56
C ASP A 511 7.50 21.42 -4.78
N ARG A 512 8.39 22.40 -4.63
CA ARG A 512 9.35 22.78 -5.69
C ARG A 512 10.27 21.63 -6.08
N PHE A 513 10.49 20.69 -5.17
CA PHE A 513 11.33 19.51 -5.35
C PHE A 513 10.51 18.25 -5.65
N TRP A 514 9.24 18.39 -6.04
CA TRP A 514 8.49 17.29 -6.63
C TRP A 514 9.23 16.74 -7.84
N PHE A 515 9.41 15.42 -7.93
CA PHE A 515 10.29 14.82 -8.92
C PHE A 515 9.85 15.04 -10.38
N GLU A 516 8.58 15.35 -10.64
CA GLU A 516 8.08 15.66 -11.99
C GLU A 516 8.15 17.16 -12.33
N ASN A 517 8.57 18.02 -11.40
CA ASN A 517 8.56 19.47 -11.60
C ASN A 517 9.58 19.93 -12.67
N PRO A 518 9.17 20.48 -13.84
CA PRO A 518 10.04 20.97 -14.93
C PRO A 518 11.06 22.06 -14.53
N GLY A 519 11.00 22.58 -13.30
CA GLY A 519 11.90 23.63 -12.84
C GLY A 519 11.60 24.97 -13.51
N GLU A 520 12.21 26.06 -13.01
CA GLU A 520 12.05 27.35 -13.66
C GLU A 520 12.98 27.47 -14.88
N PRO A 521 12.47 27.92 -16.05
CA PRO A 521 13.32 28.24 -17.18
C PRO A 521 14.33 29.36 -16.81
N GLY A 522 15.61 29.01 -16.65
CA GLY A 522 16.71 29.99 -16.75
C GLY A 522 17.48 30.40 -15.49
N GLN A 523 17.77 29.50 -14.54
CA GLN A 523 18.81 29.76 -13.51
C GLN A 523 20.07 28.88 -13.61
N ALA A 524 20.38 28.36 -14.81
CA ALA A 524 21.74 27.91 -15.12
C ALA A 524 22.60 29.12 -15.53
N GLY A 525 23.43 29.64 -14.60
CA GLY A 525 24.52 30.56 -14.94
C GLY A 525 24.66 31.81 -14.06
N GLY A 526 25.14 31.63 -12.83
CA GLY A 526 25.45 32.72 -11.90
C GLY A 526 26.87 32.71 -11.33
N GLY A 527 27.82 32.01 -11.95
CA GLY A 527 29.22 31.98 -11.53
C GLY A 527 30.08 32.98 -12.31
N GLY A 528 30.21 34.22 -11.83
CA GLY A 528 31.10 35.21 -12.45
C GLY A 528 31.27 36.48 -11.62
N GLY A 529 32.39 36.58 -10.90
CA GLY A 529 32.70 37.72 -10.04
C GLY A 529 33.00 39.03 -10.77
N GLY A 530 32.83 40.15 -10.06
CA GLY A 530 33.46 41.43 -10.40
C GLY A 530 32.62 42.67 -10.08
N PRO A 531 33.06 43.59 -9.19
CA PRO A 531 32.27 44.76 -8.78
C PRO A 531 32.56 46.00 -9.64
N GLY A 532 31.56 46.89 -9.81
CA GLY A 532 31.83 48.31 -10.08
C GLY A 532 30.88 49.05 -11.02
N GLY A 533 30.04 49.92 -10.45
CA GLY A 533 30.00 51.36 -10.76
C GLY A 533 29.38 51.88 -12.08
N GLY A 534 28.29 52.65 -11.94
CA GLY A 534 28.09 53.91 -12.68
C GLY A 534 26.88 54.00 -13.64
N PRO A 535 26.02 55.04 -13.56
CA PRO A 535 24.77 55.15 -14.33
C PRO A 535 24.82 56.16 -15.51
N GLY A 536 23.90 55.98 -16.48
CA GLY A 536 23.52 56.96 -17.52
C GLY A 536 23.45 56.33 -18.91
N GLY A 537 22.51 56.62 -19.82
CA GLY A 537 21.36 57.51 -19.86
C GLY A 537 20.84 57.60 -21.31
N GLY A 538 19.55 57.82 -21.51
CA GLY A 538 18.99 58.51 -22.69
C GLY A 538 18.43 57.64 -23.86
N PRO A 539 17.27 58.00 -24.46
CA PRO A 539 16.53 57.15 -25.41
C PRO A 539 16.50 57.67 -26.87
N GLY A 540 16.12 56.78 -27.80
CA GLY A 540 15.73 57.09 -29.20
C GLY A 540 15.97 55.86 -30.09
N GLY A 541 15.15 55.46 -31.06
CA GLY A 541 13.95 56.00 -31.65
C GLY A 541 13.82 55.42 -33.07
N GLY A 542 12.69 54.78 -33.39
CA GLY A 542 12.16 54.64 -34.76
C GLY A 542 12.46 53.35 -35.55
N PRO A 543 11.55 52.93 -36.47
CA PRO A 543 11.34 51.54 -36.84
C PRO A 543 11.71 51.20 -38.30
N GLY A 544 11.80 49.90 -38.61
CA GLY A 544 11.60 49.39 -39.98
C GLY A 544 12.80 48.65 -40.56
N GLY A 545 12.67 47.32 -40.63
CA GLY A 545 13.51 46.44 -41.43
C GLY A 545 13.01 45.01 -41.33
N GLN A 546 12.31 44.53 -42.37
CA GLN A 546 12.03 43.10 -42.57
C GLN A 546 13.35 42.31 -42.55
N PRO A 547 13.39 41.12 -41.93
CA PRO A 547 14.59 40.29 -41.93
C PRO A 547 14.78 39.59 -43.28
N PRO A 548 16.04 39.40 -43.74
CA PRO A 548 16.34 38.48 -44.82
C PRO A 548 16.52 37.05 -44.29
N ALA A 549 15.94 36.11 -45.04
CA ALA A 549 16.34 34.72 -45.25
C ALA A 549 16.82 33.90 -44.04
N ASP A 550 15.89 33.06 -43.55
CA ASP A 550 16.09 31.63 -43.30
C ASP A 550 17.42 31.08 -43.83
N ASN A 551 18.35 30.88 -42.90
CA ASN A 551 19.41 29.91 -43.00
C ASN A 551 19.23 28.99 -41.79
N GLY A 552 18.76 27.77 -42.06
CA GLY A 552 18.54 26.72 -41.08
C GLY A 552 19.68 26.62 -40.06
N ASN A 553 19.28 26.83 -38.82
CA ASN A 553 19.50 25.89 -37.74
C ASN A 553 18.15 25.87 -37.03
N GLU A 554 17.32 24.88 -37.33
CA GLU A 554 16.37 24.39 -36.33
C GLU A 554 17.26 23.78 -35.26
N ASP A 555 17.77 24.63 -34.36
CA ASP A 555 18.10 24.17 -33.03
C ASP A 555 16.73 23.77 -32.49
N GLU A 556 16.42 22.48 -32.62
CA GLU A 556 15.41 21.83 -31.81
C GLU A 556 15.70 22.33 -30.39
N GLU A 557 14.82 23.14 -29.81
CA GLU A 557 14.79 23.35 -28.37
C GLU A 557 14.50 21.97 -27.81
N GLU A 558 15.57 21.17 -27.63
CA GLU A 558 15.56 19.97 -26.85
C GLU A 558 14.92 20.37 -25.53
N ASN A 559 13.84 19.67 -25.19
CA ASN A 559 13.09 19.89 -23.98
C ASN A 559 13.99 19.42 -22.82
N GLU A 560 14.95 20.26 -22.42
CA GLU A 560 16.05 19.97 -21.49
C GLU A 560 15.53 19.87 -20.04
N GLY A 561 14.77 18.82 -19.70
CA GLY A 561 14.52 18.39 -18.33
C GLY A 561 13.99 19.44 -17.34
N ASN A 562 13.98 19.04 -16.06
CA ASN A 562 13.14 19.61 -15.03
C ASN A 562 13.91 20.51 -14.02
N GLY A 563 15.19 20.74 -14.30
CA GLY A 563 16.13 21.37 -13.38
C GLY A 563 16.65 20.47 -12.25
N PHE A 564 16.09 19.28 -11.99
CA PHE A 564 16.56 18.25 -11.04
C PHE A 564 16.67 16.82 -11.64
N PHE A 565 15.79 16.48 -12.59
CA PHE A 565 15.67 15.22 -13.32
C PHE A 565 15.40 15.49 -14.80
N THR A 566 15.89 14.64 -15.70
CA THR A 566 15.52 14.70 -17.13
C THR A 566 14.16 14.04 -17.39
N PRO A 567 13.51 14.26 -18.56
CA PRO A 567 12.24 13.58 -18.87
C PRO A 567 12.37 12.06 -18.87
N GLU A 568 13.51 11.53 -19.30
CA GLU A 568 13.80 10.08 -19.27
C GLU A 568 13.97 9.57 -17.83
N GLU A 569 14.62 10.34 -16.96
CA GLU A 569 14.73 9.99 -15.54
C GLU A 569 13.36 9.99 -14.86
N ILE A 570 12.48 10.96 -15.20
CA ILE A 570 11.10 10.99 -14.71
C ILE A 570 10.33 9.76 -15.20
N GLU A 571 10.38 9.44 -16.50
CA GLU A 571 9.72 8.27 -17.08
C GLU A 571 10.19 6.98 -16.38
N ALA A 572 11.49 6.85 -16.13
CA ALA A 572 12.03 5.69 -15.45
C ALA A 572 11.60 5.63 -13.97
N ILE A 573 11.61 6.75 -13.23
CA ILE A 573 11.09 6.80 -11.85
C ILE A 573 9.60 6.43 -11.80
N ARG A 574 8.80 6.89 -12.78
CA ARG A 574 7.37 6.54 -12.89
C ARG A 574 7.15 5.05 -13.15
N GLY A 575 8.10 4.38 -13.80
CA GLY A 575 8.07 2.95 -14.06
C GLY A 575 8.49 2.06 -12.89
N ILE A 576 9.02 2.63 -11.81
CA ILE A 576 9.47 1.87 -10.63
C ILE A 576 8.31 1.66 -9.66
N THR A 577 7.96 0.40 -9.43
CA THR A 577 6.98 -0.02 -8.42
C THR A 577 7.62 -0.19 -7.05
N PHE A 578 6.81 -0.35 -6.00
CA PHE A 578 7.34 -0.70 -4.70
C PHE A 578 7.92 -2.13 -4.65
N ALA A 579 7.36 -3.05 -5.43
CA ALA A 579 7.93 -4.39 -5.64
C ALA A 579 9.37 -4.32 -6.18
N ASP A 580 9.63 -3.44 -7.16
CA ASP A 580 10.97 -3.22 -7.70
C ASP A 580 11.95 -2.71 -6.64
N ILE A 581 11.51 -1.78 -5.78
CA ILE A 581 12.34 -1.27 -4.67
C ILE A 581 12.65 -2.40 -3.68
N ILE A 582 11.69 -3.27 -3.37
CA ILE A 582 11.91 -4.41 -2.48
C ILE A 582 12.92 -5.38 -3.10
N ARG A 583 12.71 -5.86 -4.33
CA ARG A 583 13.58 -6.84 -5.00
C ARG A 583 15.00 -6.32 -5.18
N LYS A 584 15.19 -5.05 -5.56
CA LYS A 584 16.53 -4.45 -5.75
C LYS A 584 17.33 -4.30 -4.45
N ASN A 585 16.69 -4.41 -3.28
CA ASN A 585 17.29 -4.09 -1.97
C ASN A 585 17.08 -5.21 -0.93
N SER A 586 16.78 -6.42 -1.38
CA SER A 586 16.62 -7.62 -0.56
C SER A 586 17.13 -8.85 -1.33
N ALA A 587 17.07 -10.02 -0.70
CA ALA A 587 17.27 -11.30 -1.37
C ALA A 587 15.98 -11.88 -1.96
N ILE A 588 14.91 -11.10 -2.05
CA ILE A 588 13.61 -11.52 -2.62
C ILE A 588 13.72 -11.53 -4.15
N GLU A 589 13.51 -12.70 -4.75
CA GLU A 589 13.58 -12.90 -6.20
C GLU A 589 12.22 -12.65 -6.90
N ASP A 590 12.23 -12.63 -8.24
CA ASP A 590 11.02 -12.52 -9.05
C ASP A 590 10.06 -13.67 -8.76
N GLY A 591 8.78 -13.34 -8.61
CA GLY A 591 7.72 -14.31 -8.30
C GLY A 591 7.57 -14.68 -6.83
N GLU A 592 8.40 -14.15 -5.92
CA GLU A 592 8.21 -14.33 -4.47
C GLU A 592 7.26 -13.28 -3.84
N ILE A 593 7.05 -12.14 -4.51
CA ILE A 593 6.10 -11.09 -4.09
C ILE A 593 5.30 -10.59 -5.31
N PRO A 594 4.05 -10.15 -5.10
CA PRO A 594 3.23 -9.60 -6.18
C PRO A 594 3.83 -8.35 -6.82
N GLU A 595 3.48 -8.08 -8.08
CA GLU A 595 3.90 -6.86 -8.78
C GLU A 595 3.34 -5.59 -8.13
N ASN A 596 2.09 -5.65 -7.65
CA ASN A 596 1.52 -4.63 -6.78
C ASN A 596 1.41 -5.20 -5.37
N VAL A 597 2.42 -4.92 -4.54
CA VAL A 597 2.53 -5.46 -3.16
C VAL A 597 1.44 -4.97 -2.22
N PHE A 598 0.59 -4.03 -2.63
CA PHE A 598 -0.53 -3.55 -1.82
C PHE A 598 -1.80 -4.41 -1.96
N PHE A 599 -1.83 -5.36 -2.91
CA PHE A 599 -2.94 -6.27 -3.10
C PHE A 599 -2.49 -7.73 -3.24
N VAL A 600 -3.20 -8.65 -2.58
CA VAL A 600 -3.17 -10.09 -2.95
C VAL A 600 -3.97 -10.33 -4.23
N ARG A 601 -4.78 -9.35 -4.63
CA ARG A 601 -5.56 -9.37 -5.85
C ARG A 601 -4.85 -8.61 -6.96
N GLN A 602 -4.30 -9.33 -7.94
CA GLN A 602 -3.71 -8.75 -9.14
C GLN A 602 -4.74 -8.67 -10.26
N VAL A 603 -4.73 -7.55 -11.00
CA VAL A 603 -5.62 -7.35 -12.15
C VAL A 603 -4.79 -6.81 -13.31
N GLY A 604 -4.77 -7.57 -14.41
CA GLY A 604 -4.13 -7.18 -15.67
C GLY A 604 -4.95 -6.16 -16.45
N THR A 605 -4.65 -6.07 -17.74
CA THR A 605 -5.11 -5.06 -18.67
C THR A 605 -5.80 -5.71 -19.88
N ALA A 606 -5.91 -5.00 -21.00
CA ALA A 606 -6.41 -5.59 -22.24
C ALA A 606 -5.27 -5.92 -23.22
N ALA A 607 -4.02 -5.88 -22.73
CA ALA A 607 -2.79 -6.19 -23.44
C ALA A 607 -2.10 -7.40 -22.80
N ASP A 608 -1.09 -7.94 -23.47
CA ASP A 608 -0.30 -9.05 -22.94
C ASP A 608 0.45 -8.63 -21.66
N ASP A 609 0.12 -9.25 -20.52
CA ASP A 609 0.66 -8.95 -19.20
C ASP A 609 1.55 -10.09 -18.65
N ASN A 610 2.53 -9.72 -17.81
CA ASN A 610 3.23 -10.66 -16.93
C ASN A 610 2.82 -10.35 -15.49
N LEU A 611 2.05 -11.22 -14.87
CA LEU A 611 1.50 -11.01 -13.53
C LEU A 611 1.99 -12.11 -12.61
N THR A 612 2.46 -11.76 -11.40
CA THR A 612 2.77 -12.76 -10.38
C THR A 612 1.96 -12.52 -9.11
N GLY A 613 1.51 -13.62 -8.49
CA GLY A 613 0.83 -13.61 -7.19
C GLY A 613 1.84 -13.40 -6.07
N GLY A 614 2.91 -14.20 -6.09
CA GLY A 614 3.94 -14.17 -5.06
C GLY A 614 3.78 -15.37 -4.12
N VAL A 615 4.41 -15.30 -2.96
CA VAL A 615 4.05 -16.24 -1.89
C VAL A 615 2.75 -15.77 -1.21
N GLY A 616 1.94 -16.72 -0.75
CA GLY A 616 0.62 -16.44 -0.16
C GLY A 616 -0.52 -16.87 -1.08
N ASN A 617 -1.75 -16.73 -0.59
CA ASN A 617 -2.94 -17.09 -1.37
C ASN A 617 -3.40 -15.86 -2.18
N ASP A 618 -3.29 -15.94 -3.49
CA ASP A 618 -3.50 -14.82 -4.40
C ASP A 618 -4.76 -14.96 -5.25
N THR A 619 -5.19 -13.84 -5.81
CA THR A 619 -6.30 -13.80 -6.76
C THR A 619 -5.91 -12.98 -7.98
N ILE A 620 -5.74 -13.63 -9.13
CA ILE A 620 -5.24 -12.99 -10.35
C ILE A 620 -6.31 -13.00 -11.44
N PHE A 621 -6.59 -11.83 -11.99
CA PHE A 621 -7.43 -11.67 -13.18
C PHE A 621 -6.62 -11.03 -14.30
N ALA A 622 -6.18 -11.81 -15.28
CA ALA A 622 -5.32 -11.32 -16.36
C ALA A 622 -6.07 -10.43 -17.38
N LEU A 623 -7.38 -10.71 -17.56
CA LEU A 623 -8.35 -9.98 -18.37
C LEU A 623 -8.24 -10.24 -19.88
N GLY A 624 -7.45 -9.48 -20.62
CA GLY A 624 -7.38 -9.62 -22.06
C GLY A 624 -5.97 -9.47 -22.55
N GLY A 625 -5.51 -10.35 -23.44
CA GLY A 625 -4.09 -10.40 -23.80
C GLY A 625 -3.68 -11.85 -23.96
N ASN A 626 -2.43 -12.11 -24.30
CA ASN A 626 -1.85 -13.44 -24.11
C ASN A 626 -0.95 -13.34 -22.89
N ASP A 627 -1.51 -13.70 -21.75
CA ASP A 627 -0.93 -13.35 -20.45
C ASP A 627 -0.06 -14.49 -19.91
N VAL A 628 0.92 -14.13 -19.08
CA VAL A 628 1.77 -15.09 -18.36
C VAL A 628 1.56 -14.85 -16.86
N VAL A 629 1.04 -15.88 -16.18
CA VAL A 629 0.61 -15.78 -14.77
C VAL A 629 1.22 -16.89 -13.92
N PRO A 630 2.44 -16.71 -13.38
CA PRO A 630 2.97 -17.51 -12.27
C PRO A 630 2.41 -17.03 -10.93
N ALA A 631 1.46 -17.78 -10.34
CA ALA A 631 0.93 -17.44 -9.03
C ALA A 631 1.88 -17.78 -7.88
N SER A 632 2.72 -18.80 -8.06
CA SER A 632 3.80 -19.22 -7.15
C SER A 632 3.35 -20.10 -5.99
N ALA A 633 3.31 -19.66 -4.74
CA ALA A 633 3.10 -20.58 -3.61
C ALA A 633 1.96 -20.12 -2.72
N GLY A 634 0.86 -20.87 -2.68
CA GLY A 634 -0.34 -20.63 -1.89
C GLY A 634 -1.53 -21.33 -2.53
N ASP A 635 -2.70 -21.27 -1.89
CA ASP A 635 -3.93 -21.73 -2.53
C ASP A 635 -4.50 -20.57 -3.40
N ASP A 636 -4.24 -20.59 -4.70
CA ASP A 636 -4.45 -19.46 -5.60
C ASP A 636 -5.73 -19.53 -6.45
N LEU A 637 -6.19 -18.37 -6.92
CA LEU A 637 -7.28 -18.24 -7.88
C LEU A 637 -6.84 -17.44 -9.11
N ASN A 638 -6.62 -18.10 -10.23
CA ASN A 638 -6.16 -17.47 -11.48
C ASN A 638 -7.22 -17.55 -12.58
N ASN A 639 -7.43 -16.42 -13.28
CA ASN A 639 -8.35 -16.32 -14.39
C ASN A 639 -7.73 -15.55 -15.56
N GLY A 640 -7.40 -16.26 -16.65
CA GLY A 640 -6.83 -15.71 -17.89
C GLY A 640 -7.83 -14.84 -18.66
N ASN A 641 -9.09 -15.28 -18.69
CA ASN A 641 -10.25 -14.60 -19.26
C ASN A 641 -10.25 -14.59 -20.79
N THR A 642 -9.54 -13.71 -21.50
CA THR A 642 -9.54 -13.72 -22.98
C THR A 642 -8.16 -13.62 -23.60
N GLY A 643 -7.91 -14.45 -24.60
CA GLY A 643 -6.65 -14.58 -25.33
C GLY A 643 -5.96 -15.89 -24.97
N ASN A 644 -4.71 -16.10 -25.40
CA ASN A 644 -4.04 -17.40 -25.20
C ASN A 644 -3.10 -17.29 -23.99
N ASP A 645 -3.57 -17.73 -22.85
CA ASP A 645 -2.92 -17.46 -21.57
C ASP A 645 -2.06 -18.65 -21.11
N SER A 646 -1.02 -18.35 -20.34
CA SER A 646 -0.17 -19.34 -19.66
C SER A 646 -0.32 -19.15 -18.15
N LEU A 647 -1.11 -20.00 -17.52
CA LEU A 647 -1.39 -19.97 -16.08
C LEU A 647 -0.64 -21.10 -15.36
N ASP A 648 0.10 -20.75 -14.32
CA ASP A 648 0.82 -21.68 -13.45
C ASP A 648 0.40 -21.42 -11.99
N GLY A 649 -0.24 -22.41 -11.36
CA GLY A 649 -0.70 -22.36 -9.97
C GLY A 649 0.48 -22.43 -9.00
N GLY A 650 1.41 -23.34 -9.26
CA GLY A 650 2.62 -23.50 -8.49
C GLY A 650 2.41 -24.46 -7.31
N ALA A 651 2.54 -24.02 -6.06
CA ALA A 651 2.42 -24.90 -4.90
C ALA A 651 1.23 -24.52 -4.02
N GLY A 652 0.27 -25.43 -3.85
CA GLY A 652 -0.95 -25.22 -3.07
C GLY A 652 -2.13 -25.90 -3.75
N ASN A 653 -3.36 -25.61 -3.33
CA ASN A 653 -4.55 -26.16 -3.99
C ASN A 653 -5.21 -25.05 -4.82
N ASP A 654 -4.91 -25.04 -6.11
CA ASP A 654 -5.17 -23.90 -6.97
C ASP A 654 -6.46 -24.03 -7.78
N PHE A 655 -7.02 -22.89 -8.16
CA PHE A 655 -8.14 -22.78 -9.08
C PHE A 655 -7.71 -22.00 -10.33
N LEU A 656 -7.53 -22.71 -11.45
CA LEU A 656 -7.10 -22.11 -12.72
C LEU A 656 -8.23 -22.12 -13.75
N TYR A 657 -8.51 -20.94 -14.31
CA TYR A 657 -9.51 -20.73 -15.35
C TYR A 657 -8.86 -20.07 -16.57
N GLY A 658 -8.71 -20.81 -17.67
CA GLY A 658 -8.15 -20.30 -18.93
C GLY A 658 -9.05 -19.23 -19.52
N GLY A 659 -10.26 -19.62 -19.89
CA GLY A 659 -11.29 -18.68 -20.33
C GLY A 659 -11.58 -18.84 -21.81
N ALA A 660 -11.19 -17.88 -22.63
CA ALA A 660 -11.40 -17.91 -24.06
C ALA A 660 -10.12 -17.70 -24.84
N GLY A 661 -9.61 -18.77 -25.44
CA GLY A 661 -8.44 -18.82 -26.29
C GLY A 661 -7.80 -20.20 -26.17
N ASN A 662 -6.59 -20.39 -26.69
CA ASN A 662 -5.91 -21.68 -26.52
C ASN A 662 -4.91 -21.55 -25.38
N ASP A 663 -5.35 -21.91 -24.19
CA ASP A 663 -4.65 -21.65 -22.95
C ASP A 663 -3.74 -22.82 -22.55
N THR A 664 -2.73 -22.53 -21.74
CA THR A 664 -1.88 -23.53 -21.09
C THR A 664 -2.00 -23.36 -19.58
N LEU A 665 -2.56 -24.36 -18.91
CA LEU A 665 -2.78 -24.37 -17.46
C LEU A 665 -1.91 -25.47 -16.84
N THR A 666 -1.15 -25.11 -15.81
CA THR A 666 -0.36 -26.04 -14.98
C THR A 666 -0.77 -25.83 -13.53
N GLY A 667 -1.34 -26.86 -12.88
CA GLY A 667 -1.72 -26.83 -11.46
C GLY A 667 -0.47 -26.73 -10.59
N GLY A 668 0.34 -27.79 -10.59
CA GLY A 668 1.63 -27.80 -9.90
C GLY A 668 1.64 -28.80 -8.76
N ASP A 669 2.13 -28.42 -7.58
CA ASP A 669 2.12 -29.26 -6.38
C ASP A 669 0.85 -29.00 -5.56
N GLY A 670 0.01 -30.01 -5.33
CA GLY A 670 -1.18 -29.93 -4.48
C GLY A 670 -2.42 -30.49 -5.16
N ASN A 671 -3.63 -30.18 -4.69
CA ASN A 671 -4.86 -30.72 -5.31
C ASN A 671 -5.58 -29.61 -6.07
N ASP A 672 -5.33 -29.54 -7.37
CA ASP A 672 -5.70 -28.38 -8.16
C ASP A 672 -7.03 -28.58 -8.89
N THR A 673 -7.66 -27.48 -9.29
CA THR A 673 -8.86 -27.47 -10.12
C THR A 673 -8.64 -26.61 -11.35
N LEU A 674 -8.59 -27.23 -12.53
CA LEU A 674 -8.30 -26.57 -13.80
C LEU A 674 -9.52 -26.60 -14.74
N SER A 675 -9.82 -25.49 -15.40
CA SER A 675 -10.85 -25.37 -16.44
C SER A 675 -10.28 -24.55 -17.61
N GLY A 676 -10.12 -25.17 -18.78
CA GLY A 676 -9.76 -24.44 -20.01
C GLY A 676 -10.90 -23.55 -20.53
N ASP A 677 -12.15 -23.96 -20.29
CA ASP A 677 -13.39 -23.32 -20.74
C ASP A 677 -13.61 -23.36 -22.28
N ARG A 678 -13.23 -22.35 -23.07
CA ARG A 678 -13.48 -22.30 -24.52
C ARG A 678 -12.22 -22.58 -25.32
N ASP A 679 -12.40 -22.99 -26.58
CA ASP A 679 -11.29 -23.26 -27.51
C ASP A 679 -10.37 -24.40 -27.00
N ASN A 680 -9.16 -24.59 -27.55
CA ASN A 680 -8.37 -25.81 -27.29
C ASN A 680 -7.24 -25.56 -26.30
N ASP A 681 -7.34 -26.15 -25.13
CA ASP A 681 -6.40 -25.88 -24.04
C ASP A 681 -5.44 -27.03 -23.80
N ILE A 682 -4.37 -26.74 -23.06
CA ILE A 682 -3.45 -27.72 -22.48
C ILE A 682 -3.60 -27.66 -20.97
N LEU A 683 -4.01 -28.78 -20.35
CA LEU A 683 -4.22 -28.88 -18.91
C LEU A 683 -3.22 -29.88 -18.33
N THR A 684 -2.39 -29.43 -17.40
CA THR A 684 -1.43 -30.24 -16.64
C THR A 684 -1.81 -30.16 -15.18
N GLY A 685 -2.23 -31.27 -14.57
CA GLY A 685 -2.63 -31.28 -13.15
C GLY A 685 -1.41 -31.09 -12.24
N GLY A 686 -0.35 -31.86 -12.49
CA GLY A 686 0.84 -31.87 -11.67
C GLY A 686 0.80 -32.98 -10.62
N ALA A 687 1.21 -32.67 -9.40
CA ALA A 687 1.38 -33.60 -8.30
C ALA A 687 0.26 -33.45 -7.27
N GLY A 688 -0.65 -34.40 -7.21
CA GLY A 688 -1.65 -34.50 -6.16
C GLY A 688 -2.93 -35.11 -6.73
N ASN A 689 -4.09 -34.78 -6.18
CA ASN A 689 -5.36 -35.31 -6.68
C ASN A 689 -6.14 -34.20 -7.38
N ASP A 690 -5.95 -34.09 -8.69
CA ASP A 690 -6.42 -32.92 -9.42
C ASP A 690 -7.82 -33.10 -10.00
N VAL A 691 -8.50 -31.98 -10.23
CA VAL A 691 -9.83 -31.91 -10.83
C VAL A 691 -9.76 -31.13 -12.14
N LEU A 692 -9.91 -31.85 -13.24
CA LEU A 692 -9.99 -31.26 -14.58
C LEU A 692 -11.47 -31.06 -14.95
N LEU A 693 -11.91 -29.81 -14.90
CA LEU A 693 -13.31 -29.41 -15.04
C LEU A 693 -13.66 -29.11 -16.50
N PHE A 694 -14.73 -29.74 -16.98
CA PHE A 694 -15.33 -29.49 -18.28
C PHE A 694 -16.79 -29.09 -18.13
N GLY A 695 -17.19 -27.97 -18.75
CA GLY A 695 -18.56 -27.47 -18.68
C GLY A 695 -18.84 -26.60 -17.45
N GLY A 696 -20.04 -26.02 -17.42
CA GLY A 696 -20.46 -25.06 -16.40
C GLY A 696 -20.30 -23.62 -16.87
N ARG A 697 -20.47 -22.66 -15.96
CA ARG A 697 -20.27 -21.21 -16.18
C ARG A 697 -21.01 -20.59 -17.39
N GLY A 698 -22.03 -21.26 -17.91
CA GLY A 698 -22.78 -20.82 -19.09
C GLY A 698 -22.10 -21.10 -20.43
N VAL A 699 -21.03 -21.90 -20.46
CA VAL A 699 -20.38 -22.34 -21.71
C VAL A 699 -21.14 -23.52 -22.32
N ALA A 700 -21.62 -23.34 -23.55
CA ALA A 700 -22.30 -24.42 -24.28
C ALA A 700 -21.29 -25.46 -24.81
N PHE A 701 -21.70 -26.72 -24.95
CA PHE A 701 -20.81 -27.79 -25.47
C PHE A 701 -20.16 -27.44 -26.82
N ALA A 702 -20.84 -26.66 -27.68
CA ALA A 702 -20.35 -26.26 -28.99
C ALA A 702 -19.27 -25.16 -28.95
N GLU A 703 -19.07 -24.52 -27.79
CA GLU A 703 -18.02 -23.51 -27.56
C GLU A 703 -16.73 -24.12 -27.02
N PHE A 704 -16.76 -25.40 -26.60
CA PHE A 704 -15.54 -26.14 -26.23
C PHE A 704 -14.71 -26.45 -27.46
N GLY A 705 -13.39 -26.25 -27.34
CA GLY A 705 -12.46 -26.94 -28.21
C GLY A 705 -12.19 -28.36 -27.70
N ILE A 706 -11.01 -28.84 -28.04
CA ILE A 706 -10.56 -30.19 -27.74
C ILE A 706 -9.32 -30.09 -26.88
N ASP A 707 -9.52 -30.20 -25.58
CA ASP A 707 -8.44 -29.97 -24.63
C ASP A 707 -7.48 -31.17 -24.59
N ALA A 708 -6.22 -30.87 -24.35
CA ALA A 708 -5.16 -31.84 -24.16
C ALA A 708 -4.82 -31.92 -22.67
N ILE A 709 -5.22 -33.02 -22.03
CA ILE A 709 -4.82 -33.34 -20.67
C ILE A 709 -3.45 -34.02 -20.71
N ALA A 710 -2.44 -33.36 -20.18
CA ALA A 710 -1.03 -33.68 -20.38
C ALA A 710 -0.55 -34.90 -19.56
N ASP A 711 -0.99 -35.03 -18.31
CA ASP A 711 -0.33 -35.90 -17.31
C ASP A 711 -1.27 -36.76 -16.43
N PHE A 712 -2.58 -36.80 -16.72
CA PHE A 712 -3.60 -37.51 -15.94
C PHE A 712 -3.15 -38.82 -15.25
N VAL A 713 -3.21 -38.84 -13.92
CA VAL A 713 -2.86 -39.96 -13.04
C VAL A 713 -4.12 -40.71 -12.61
N VAL A 714 -4.27 -41.95 -13.10
CA VAL A 714 -5.44 -42.77 -12.82
C VAL A 714 -5.53 -43.14 -11.33
N GLY A 715 -6.59 -42.67 -10.68
CA GLY A 715 -6.89 -43.00 -9.28
C GLY A 715 -6.47 -41.91 -8.29
N GLU A 716 -5.77 -40.89 -8.77
CA GLU A 716 -5.48 -39.65 -8.07
C GLU A 716 -6.37 -38.56 -8.67
N ASP A 717 -6.30 -38.35 -9.98
CA ASP A 717 -7.05 -37.29 -10.68
C ASP A 717 -8.48 -37.67 -11.06
N ILE A 718 -9.31 -36.64 -11.23
CA ILE A 718 -10.71 -36.70 -11.60
C ILE A 718 -11.02 -35.76 -12.77
N ILE A 719 -11.79 -36.26 -13.74
CA ILE A 719 -12.42 -35.44 -14.78
C ILE A 719 -13.83 -35.08 -14.32
N ALA A 720 -14.06 -33.81 -14.01
CA ALA A 720 -15.35 -33.31 -13.58
C ALA A 720 -16.16 -32.80 -14.79
N LEU A 721 -17.41 -33.25 -14.91
CA LEU A 721 -18.31 -32.87 -16.01
C LEU A 721 -19.52 -32.12 -15.45
N SER A 722 -19.74 -30.88 -15.88
CA SER A 722 -20.95 -30.15 -15.49
C SER A 722 -22.20 -30.68 -16.20
N ASN A 723 -23.25 -31.00 -15.46
CA ASN A 723 -24.48 -31.57 -16.03
C ASN A 723 -25.31 -30.58 -16.87
N SER A 724 -25.00 -29.28 -16.80
CA SER A 724 -25.64 -28.25 -17.62
C SER A 724 -25.10 -28.21 -19.04
N THR A 725 -23.80 -28.46 -19.21
CA THR A 725 -23.13 -28.62 -20.50
C THR A 725 -23.32 -30.04 -21.02
N PHE A 726 -23.01 -31.05 -20.19
CA PHE A 726 -23.14 -32.47 -20.52
C PHE A 726 -24.53 -33.00 -20.17
N THR A 727 -25.54 -32.45 -20.84
CA THR A 727 -26.96 -32.75 -20.58
C THR A 727 -27.26 -34.26 -20.61
N GLY A 728 -28.13 -34.73 -19.72
CA GLY A 728 -28.49 -36.14 -19.62
C GLY A 728 -27.55 -36.97 -18.73
N LEU A 729 -26.41 -36.43 -18.29
CA LEU A 729 -25.67 -36.97 -17.15
C LEU A 729 -26.44 -36.68 -15.85
N THR A 730 -26.38 -37.63 -14.91
CA THR A 730 -26.96 -37.47 -13.56
C THR A 730 -25.86 -37.04 -12.60
N VAL A 731 -26.14 -36.03 -11.77
CA VAL A 731 -25.19 -35.51 -10.76
C VAL A 731 -24.71 -36.64 -9.84
N GLY A 732 -23.42 -36.62 -9.52
CA GLY A 732 -22.72 -37.65 -8.74
C GLY A 732 -21.86 -38.55 -9.62
N ALA A 733 -21.74 -39.82 -9.24
CA ALA A 733 -20.91 -40.79 -9.95
C ALA A 733 -21.41 -41.02 -11.39
N LEU A 734 -20.49 -41.07 -12.35
CA LEU A 734 -20.81 -41.35 -13.75
C LEU A 734 -21.38 -42.77 -13.90
N THR A 735 -22.59 -42.91 -14.46
CA THR A 735 -23.24 -44.21 -14.66
C THR A 735 -23.19 -44.73 -16.10
N SER A 736 -22.79 -43.89 -17.06
CA SER A 736 -22.81 -44.20 -18.50
C SER A 736 -21.45 -43.93 -19.14
N PHE A 737 -20.56 -44.93 -19.02
CA PHE A 737 -19.17 -44.86 -19.50
C PHE A 737 -18.81 -46.10 -20.33
N ALA A 738 -18.02 -45.92 -21.39
CA ALA A 738 -17.40 -47.02 -22.14
C ALA A 738 -15.95 -46.70 -22.51
N SER A 739 -15.06 -47.67 -22.32
CA SER A 739 -13.70 -47.66 -22.87
C SER A 739 -13.65 -48.58 -24.09
N VAL A 740 -13.32 -48.05 -25.27
CA VAL A 740 -13.41 -48.74 -26.56
C VAL A 740 -12.15 -48.46 -27.39
N ALA A 741 -11.36 -49.49 -27.68
CA ALA A 741 -10.24 -49.36 -28.61
C ALA A 741 -10.73 -48.95 -30.01
N ASP A 742 -10.02 -48.02 -30.64
CA ASP A 742 -10.30 -47.52 -31.99
C ASP A 742 -11.70 -46.91 -32.18
N ALA A 743 -12.32 -46.38 -31.11
CA ALA A 743 -13.56 -45.62 -31.23
C ALA A 743 -13.38 -44.40 -32.16
N THR A 744 -14.38 -44.15 -33.01
CA THR A 744 -14.32 -43.03 -33.97
C THR A 744 -15.45 -42.05 -33.71
N ALA A 745 -15.31 -40.84 -34.28
CA ALA A 745 -16.32 -39.78 -34.35
C ALA A 745 -17.72 -40.26 -34.84
N GLY A 746 -17.83 -41.45 -35.44
CA GLY A 746 -19.07 -42.00 -36.00
C GLY A 746 -19.95 -42.82 -35.05
N GLY A 747 -19.53 -43.03 -33.79
CA GLY A 747 -20.29 -43.78 -32.78
C GLY A 747 -20.15 -45.31 -32.89
N THR A 748 -19.69 -45.94 -31.81
CA THR A 748 -19.66 -47.42 -31.63
C THR A 748 -20.21 -47.86 -30.27
N SER A 749 -20.71 -46.93 -29.46
CA SER A 749 -21.15 -47.12 -28.08
C SER A 749 -22.39 -46.27 -27.80
N THR A 750 -23.31 -46.79 -26.99
CA THR A 750 -24.47 -46.03 -26.46
C THR A 750 -24.16 -45.33 -25.14
N ALA A 751 -22.93 -45.42 -24.64
CA ALA A 751 -22.51 -44.72 -23.43
C ALA A 751 -22.46 -43.21 -23.71
N LEU A 752 -22.86 -42.41 -22.70
CA LEU A 752 -22.85 -40.96 -22.81
C LEU A 752 -21.42 -40.43 -22.84
N ILE A 753 -20.48 -41.07 -22.15
CA ILE A 753 -19.05 -40.79 -22.24
C ILE A 753 -18.32 -42.01 -22.80
N THR A 754 -17.51 -41.80 -23.83
CA THR A 754 -16.68 -42.86 -24.46
C THR A 754 -15.22 -42.44 -24.52
N TYR A 755 -14.33 -43.29 -24.01
CA TYR A 755 -12.87 -43.15 -24.10
C TYR A 755 -12.29 -44.07 -25.17
N ASN A 756 -11.52 -43.52 -26.12
CA ASN A 756 -10.73 -44.29 -27.07
C ASN A 756 -9.36 -44.63 -26.47
N SER A 757 -9.17 -45.87 -26.03
CA SER A 757 -7.91 -46.29 -25.42
C SER A 757 -6.71 -46.34 -26.38
N THR A 758 -6.93 -46.33 -27.71
CA THR A 758 -5.84 -46.31 -28.70
C THR A 758 -5.31 -44.90 -28.94
N THR A 759 -6.21 -43.92 -28.98
CA THR A 759 -5.86 -42.54 -29.35
C THR A 759 -5.86 -41.58 -28.16
N GLY A 760 -6.44 -41.98 -27.03
CA GLY A 760 -6.63 -41.14 -25.87
C GLY A 760 -7.82 -40.18 -25.96
N ALA A 761 -8.64 -40.22 -27.01
CA ALA A 761 -9.73 -39.26 -27.19
C ALA A 761 -10.95 -39.55 -26.31
N LEU A 762 -11.56 -38.50 -25.74
CA LEU A 762 -12.82 -38.55 -25.01
C LEU A 762 -13.96 -37.95 -25.85
N TYR A 763 -15.08 -38.67 -25.90
CA TYR A 763 -16.28 -38.30 -26.66
C TYR A 763 -17.51 -38.25 -25.75
N TYR A 764 -18.35 -37.24 -25.97
CA TYR A 764 -19.66 -37.11 -25.38
C TYR A 764 -20.75 -37.44 -26.42
N ASN A 765 -21.65 -38.35 -26.07
CA ASN A 765 -22.78 -38.77 -26.87
C ASN A 765 -24.09 -38.25 -26.24
N GLN A 766 -24.58 -37.09 -26.68
CA GLN A 766 -25.73 -36.45 -26.04
C GLN A 766 -27.03 -37.26 -26.16
N ASP A 767 -27.25 -37.96 -27.28
CA ASP A 767 -28.49 -38.68 -27.56
C ASP A 767 -28.43 -40.17 -27.19
N GLY A 768 -27.26 -40.66 -26.78
CA GLY A 768 -27.01 -42.08 -26.46
C GLY A 768 -27.23 -43.02 -27.65
N ALA A 769 -27.29 -42.50 -28.88
CA ALA A 769 -27.52 -43.30 -30.07
C ALA A 769 -26.26 -44.06 -30.49
N ALA A 770 -26.45 -45.23 -31.09
CA ALA A 770 -25.33 -46.07 -31.54
C ALA A 770 -24.63 -45.56 -32.81
N ALA A 771 -25.14 -44.49 -33.45
CA ALA A 771 -24.60 -43.94 -34.70
C ALA A 771 -24.56 -42.40 -34.60
N GLY A 772 -23.36 -41.84 -34.63
CA GLY A 772 -23.11 -40.41 -34.40
C GLY A 772 -23.17 -40.04 -32.90
N PHE A 773 -22.77 -38.80 -32.60
CA PHE A 773 -22.72 -38.23 -31.24
C PHE A 773 -23.79 -37.15 -30.97
N GLY A 774 -24.74 -36.98 -31.90
CA GLY A 774 -25.73 -35.90 -31.82
C GLY A 774 -25.08 -34.51 -31.90
N ALA A 775 -25.44 -33.62 -30.98
CA ALA A 775 -24.75 -32.34 -30.75
C ALA A 775 -23.58 -32.45 -29.75
N GLY A 776 -23.28 -33.67 -29.28
CA GLY A 776 -22.03 -34.00 -28.60
C GLY A 776 -20.89 -34.25 -29.60
N GLY A 777 -19.70 -34.52 -29.08
CA GLY A 777 -18.49 -34.65 -29.89
C GLY A 777 -17.27 -35.00 -29.06
N ARG A 778 -16.08 -34.90 -29.68
CA ARG A 778 -14.82 -34.96 -28.94
C ARG A 778 -14.68 -33.66 -28.15
N PHE A 779 -14.30 -33.77 -26.88
CA PHE A 779 -14.09 -32.60 -26.01
C PHE A 779 -12.72 -32.60 -25.35
N ALA A 780 -12.05 -33.76 -25.27
CA ALA A 780 -10.72 -33.84 -24.69
C ALA A 780 -9.90 -34.98 -25.29
N SER A 781 -8.61 -34.97 -24.99
CA SER A 781 -7.67 -36.06 -25.20
C SER A 781 -6.70 -36.16 -24.04
N LEU A 782 -6.27 -37.39 -23.74
CA LEU A 782 -5.20 -37.66 -22.78
C LEU A 782 -4.22 -38.66 -23.39
N ALA A 783 -3.18 -39.04 -22.64
CA ALA A 783 -2.27 -40.09 -23.06
C ALA A 783 -3.02 -41.39 -23.46
N PRO A 784 -2.66 -42.03 -24.59
CA PRO A 784 -3.29 -43.28 -25.00
C PRO A 784 -2.92 -44.43 -24.06
N GLY A 785 -3.85 -45.37 -23.87
CA GLY A 785 -3.64 -46.59 -23.08
C GLY A 785 -3.93 -46.49 -21.59
N LEU A 786 -4.43 -45.35 -21.09
CA LEU A 786 -4.84 -45.19 -19.70
C LEU A 786 -6.03 -46.11 -19.35
N ALA A 787 -6.03 -46.68 -18.15
CA ALA A 787 -7.07 -47.59 -17.67
C ALA A 787 -8.27 -46.85 -17.06
N LEU A 788 -8.83 -45.88 -17.80
CA LEU A 788 -9.96 -45.08 -17.32
C LEU A 788 -11.21 -45.92 -17.07
N SER A 789 -11.94 -45.56 -16.02
CA SER A 789 -13.21 -46.18 -15.65
C SER A 789 -14.24 -45.10 -15.27
N ALA A 790 -15.48 -45.49 -14.99
CA ALA A 790 -16.50 -44.57 -14.51
C ALA A 790 -16.08 -43.81 -13.22
N SER A 791 -15.17 -44.37 -12.41
CA SER A 791 -14.64 -43.71 -11.21
C SER A 791 -13.65 -42.59 -11.51
N SER A 792 -13.11 -42.50 -12.72
CA SER A 792 -12.24 -41.40 -13.16
C SER A 792 -13.03 -40.12 -13.45
N PHE A 793 -14.35 -40.16 -13.30
CA PHE A 793 -15.25 -39.06 -13.63
C PHE A 793 -16.20 -38.77 -12.48
N THR A 794 -16.51 -37.49 -12.31
CA THR A 794 -17.63 -37.03 -11.48
C THR A 794 -18.53 -36.10 -12.28
N VAL A 795 -19.82 -36.07 -11.95
CA VAL A 795 -20.79 -35.17 -12.58
C VAL A 795 -21.23 -34.13 -11.57
N LEU A 796 -20.94 -32.88 -11.85
CA LEU A 796 -21.23 -31.76 -10.95
C LEU A 796 -22.58 -31.11 -11.31
N PRO A 797 -23.28 -30.51 -10.32
CA PRO A 797 -24.37 -29.59 -10.59
C PRO A 797 -23.82 -28.31 -11.26
N ASN A 798 -24.75 -27.48 -11.70
CA ASN A 798 -24.47 -26.19 -12.33
C ASN A 798 -23.85 -25.18 -11.37
#